data_AF-A0A3N5M2R2-F1
#
_entry.id   AF-A0A3N5M2R2-F1
#
_cell.length_a   1.000
_cell.length_b   1.000
_cell.length_c   1.000
_cell.angle_alpha   90.00
_cell.angle_beta   90.00
_cell.angle_gamma   90.00
#
_symmetry.space_group_name_H-M   'P 1'
#
loop_
_entity.id
_entity.type
_entity.pdbx_description
1 polymer ?
#
loop_
_entity_poly.entity_id
_entity_poly.type
_entity_poly.pdbx_seq_one_letter_code
_entity_poly.pdbx_strand_id
1 'polypeptide(L)'
;MTQPLDFQSIILSLQHFWADRGCLVWQPYYTQVGAGTMNPATFLRVLGPEPWNIVYVEPSIRPDDARYGENPNRMQQHYQLQVILKPDPGNPQEIYLESLEAIGIDPRKHDIRFVEDNWQQPALGAWGLGWEVWLDGQEITQFTYFQQAGGQLLDPVSVELTYGLDRIAIALQRVRGFQDIRWNEAFTAGDVNLQAEQEHSKYYFEVADVERLRQIYALHEAEAKAALAHNLVLPAYDNLLKCSHTFNVLDTRGAVGVTERQALFGRMRELARQISEVYLQKRQHLEYPFVKDGEGGAIGASSQTQPAGMAASIPYPTAPAPFLLEIGSEELPAGDLDSALEQLRGAVPALLAELRLTHGEIRVQGTPRRQVVFVEGLAPHQPDLEQVVKGPPAARAFDAAGQPTKAAEGFARSKGVEVSALEVREMDGGSYVAAVVRQKGRPAGEVLAETLPGLIGSLRFEKTMRWNSTNVAYSRPIRWLLALYGEKVVPFEYAGLRSGNVTRGLRFAEPVEIPVGSPGEYFDLLEKQNILLDIPARQQVIAGQVQALAQEVGGEIIDDPALLAEVANLVESPAALRGSFDSAHLQLPHEVLISVMKKHQRYFPVAQDGKLKPYFIAVTNRGYGLDKEGEELIVDGNEHVIRARFADAAFFVREDVKKPLAEYVPKLQTLTFQLKLGSMYDKTRRIVALVDQLATKLALPKDEVLAAHRAAELAKADLATHMVVEMTSLQGVMGSTYARRSGESEAVAKAIFEHYLPRYAGDALPQAMPGLL
;
A
#
# COMPACT_ATOMS: atom_id res chain seq x y z
N MET A 1 32.15 -18.59 -7.50
CA MET A 1 31.24 -17.50 -7.10
C MET A 1 32.06 -16.51 -6.30
N THR A 2 32.02 -15.23 -6.65
CA THR A 2 32.58 -14.15 -5.84
C THR A 2 31.89 -14.15 -4.48
N GLN A 3 32.65 -13.99 -3.40
CA GLN A 3 32.11 -13.92 -2.05
C GLN A 3 31.14 -12.73 -1.96
N PRO A 4 29.93 -12.89 -1.38
CA PRO A 4 28.99 -11.79 -1.23
C PRO A 4 29.57 -10.69 -0.34
N LEU A 5 29.20 -9.43 -0.61
CA LEU A 5 29.69 -8.26 0.11
C LEU A 5 29.43 -8.39 1.62
N ASP A 6 30.41 -7.94 2.41
CA ASP A 6 30.22 -7.76 3.85
C ASP A 6 29.36 -6.51 4.16
N PHE A 7 28.92 -6.38 5.41
CA PHE A 7 27.98 -5.34 5.81
C PHE A 7 28.49 -3.92 5.54
N GLN A 8 29.74 -3.64 5.89
CA GLN A 8 30.33 -2.32 5.66
C GLN A 8 30.50 -2.03 4.16
N SER A 9 30.79 -3.04 3.34
CA SER A 9 30.90 -2.88 1.88
C SER A 9 29.55 -2.63 1.22
N ILE A 10 28.46 -3.24 1.72
CA ILE A 10 27.09 -2.93 1.28
C ILE A 10 26.79 -1.44 1.52
N ILE A 11 27.05 -0.94 2.74
CA ILE A 11 26.84 0.47 3.11
C ILE A 11 27.60 1.41 2.17
N LEU A 12 28.91 1.18 2.01
CA LEU A 12 29.76 2.03 1.17
C LEU A 12 29.34 2.01 -0.29
N SER A 13 28.95 0.83 -0.81
CA SER A 13 28.51 0.68 -2.20
C SER A 13 27.22 1.44 -2.47
N LEU A 14 26.23 1.37 -1.56
CA LEU A 14 24.99 2.13 -1.67
C LEU A 14 25.23 3.64 -1.53
N GLN A 15 26.08 4.07 -0.59
CA GLN A 15 26.43 5.48 -0.46
C GLN A 15 27.10 6.02 -1.72
N HIS A 16 28.04 5.28 -2.32
CA HIS A 16 28.64 5.66 -3.60
C HIS A 16 27.61 5.68 -4.73
N PHE A 17 26.77 4.65 -4.85
CA PHE A 17 25.74 4.56 -5.90
C PHE A 17 24.82 5.79 -5.91
N TRP A 18 24.37 6.23 -4.73
CA TRP A 18 23.50 7.39 -4.59
C TRP A 18 24.27 8.72 -4.72
N ALA A 19 25.51 8.79 -4.23
CA ALA A 19 26.37 9.96 -4.43
C ALA A 19 26.64 10.23 -5.92
N ASP A 20 26.90 9.18 -6.71
CA ASP A 20 27.11 9.26 -8.16
C ASP A 20 25.85 9.75 -8.91
N ARG A 21 24.67 9.63 -8.27
CA ARG A 21 23.38 10.15 -8.77
C ARG A 21 23.00 11.51 -8.19
N GLY A 22 23.95 12.19 -7.55
CA GLY A 22 23.78 13.57 -7.08
C GLY A 22 23.15 13.69 -5.68
N CYS A 23 23.03 12.60 -4.92
CA CYS A 23 22.67 12.69 -3.51
C CYS A 23 23.84 13.22 -2.69
N LEU A 24 23.56 14.17 -1.79
CA LEU A 24 24.49 14.53 -0.73
C LEU A 24 24.57 13.38 0.30
N VAL A 25 25.79 12.93 0.61
CA VAL A 25 26.00 11.92 1.66
C VAL A 25 25.94 12.58 3.03
N TRP A 26 24.83 12.37 3.73
CA TRP A 26 24.59 12.88 5.08
C TRP A 26 25.10 11.88 6.14
N GLN A 27 25.04 12.25 7.41
CA GLN A 27 25.52 11.45 8.54
C GLN A 27 24.37 11.03 9.47
N PRO A 28 24.51 9.90 10.18
CA PRO A 28 23.62 9.54 11.28
C PRO A 28 23.37 10.70 12.23
N TYR A 29 22.14 10.84 12.73
CA TYR A 29 21.84 11.89 13.69
C TYR A 29 22.37 11.55 15.08
N TYR A 30 22.83 12.54 15.83
CA TYR A 30 23.46 12.34 17.14
C TYR A 30 22.46 12.06 18.29
N THR A 31 21.17 11.91 17.98
CA THR A 31 20.09 11.63 18.94
C THR A 31 19.37 10.36 18.54
N GLN A 32 18.86 9.59 19.51
CA GLN A 32 18.08 8.38 19.23
C GLN A 32 16.84 8.71 18.40
N VAL A 33 16.69 8.04 17.27
CA VAL A 33 15.55 8.14 16.36
C VAL A 33 15.06 6.74 15.98
N GLY A 34 13.75 6.58 15.74
CA GLY A 34 13.16 5.29 15.38
C GLY A 34 13.23 4.96 13.88
N ALA A 35 13.58 5.95 13.05
CA ALA A 35 13.74 5.82 11.61
C ALA A 35 14.54 7.01 11.03
N GLY A 36 15.15 6.80 9.87
CA GLY A 36 15.81 7.83 9.04
C GLY A 36 14.90 9.04 8.77
N THR A 37 13.59 8.83 8.61
CA THR A 37 12.60 9.89 8.45
C THR A 37 12.66 10.97 9.54
N MET A 38 13.01 10.60 10.77
CA MET A 38 13.06 11.52 11.91
C MET A 38 14.35 12.34 11.98
N ASN A 39 15.35 12.05 11.15
CA ASN A 39 16.52 12.93 11.02
C ASN A 39 16.05 14.27 10.44
N PRO A 40 16.51 15.43 10.94
CA PRO A 40 16.15 16.72 10.38
C PRO A 40 16.53 16.87 8.90
N ALA A 41 17.51 16.12 8.41
CA ALA A 41 17.86 16.06 6.99
C ALA A 41 16.75 15.43 6.13
N THR A 42 15.81 14.69 6.71
CA THR A 42 14.58 14.26 6.05
C THR A 42 13.41 15.12 6.49
N PHE A 43 12.95 15.01 7.75
CA PHE A 43 11.69 15.61 8.20
C PHE A 43 11.56 17.11 7.92
N LEU A 44 12.60 17.90 8.15
CA LEU A 44 12.55 19.34 7.91
C LEU A 44 12.76 19.67 6.42
N ARG A 45 13.56 18.88 5.70
CA ARG A 45 13.97 19.19 4.31
C ARG A 45 12.97 18.76 3.26
N VAL A 46 12.09 17.80 3.57
CA VAL A 46 10.94 17.50 2.71
C VAL A 46 9.94 18.67 2.65
N LEU A 47 9.97 19.58 3.64
CA LEU A 47 9.14 20.78 3.67
C LEU A 47 9.60 21.84 2.66
N GLY A 48 8.63 22.59 2.11
CA GLY A 48 8.88 23.73 1.23
C GLY A 48 9.33 23.37 -0.18
N PRO A 49 9.61 24.35 -1.05
CA PRO A 49 9.86 24.13 -2.48
C PRO A 49 11.30 23.71 -2.81
N GLU A 50 12.23 23.80 -1.85
CA GLU A 50 13.65 23.57 -2.11
C GLU A 50 13.94 22.12 -2.52
N PRO A 51 14.65 21.89 -3.64
CA PRO A 51 15.06 20.54 -4.05
C PRO A 51 16.08 19.97 -3.04
N TRP A 52 16.02 18.67 -2.83
CA TRP A 52 16.80 18.00 -1.81
C TRP A 52 16.99 16.51 -2.10
N ASN A 53 18.21 16.12 -2.47
CA ASN A 53 18.59 14.74 -2.71
C ASN A 53 19.67 14.33 -1.72
N ILE A 54 19.41 13.33 -0.88
CA ILE A 54 20.35 12.88 0.15
C ILE A 54 20.37 11.36 0.29
N VAL A 55 21.50 10.85 0.80
CA VAL A 55 21.67 9.45 1.24
C VAL A 55 22.42 9.42 2.58
N TYR A 56 22.03 8.56 3.52
CA TYR A 56 22.78 8.36 4.77
C TYR A 56 22.40 7.06 5.46
N VAL A 57 23.27 6.58 6.34
CA VAL A 57 22.92 5.52 7.29
C VAL A 57 22.24 6.14 8.50
N GLU A 58 21.20 5.51 9.03
CA GLU A 58 20.56 5.88 10.30
C GLU A 58 20.42 4.65 11.21
N PRO A 59 21.24 4.53 12.28
CA PRO A 59 21.01 3.58 13.35
C PRO A 59 19.68 3.92 14.04
N SER A 60 18.68 3.09 13.77
CA SER A 60 17.30 3.33 14.17
C SER A 60 16.96 2.49 15.40
N ILE A 61 16.43 3.13 16.43
CA ILE A 61 16.17 2.52 17.74
C ILE A 61 14.67 2.39 17.98
N ARG A 62 14.21 1.14 18.12
CA ARG A 62 12.83 0.73 18.37
C ARG A 62 12.78 -0.16 19.63
N PRO A 63 12.55 0.44 20.81
CA PRO A 63 12.55 -0.29 22.08
C PRO A 63 11.60 -1.51 22.13
N ASP A 64 10.45 -1.44 21.45
CA ASP A 64 9.44 -2.50 21.37
C ASP A 64 9.87 -3.69 20.48
N ASP A 65 10.83 -3.46 19.59
CA ASP A 65 11.41 -4.47 18.71
C ASP A 65 12.49 -5.31 19.42
N ALA A 66 12.89 -4.95 20.63
CA ALA A 66 13.92 -5.64 21.41
C ALA A 66 13.55 -7.12 21.72
N ARG A 67 14.50 -8.06 21.59
CA ARG A 67 14.29 -9.52 21.78
C ARG A 67 15.45 -10.23 22.50
N TYR A 68 16.25 -9.52 23.29
CA TYR A 68 17.40 -10.06 24.04
C TYR A 68 18.43 -10.80 23.17
N GLY A 69 18.42 -10.55 21.85
CA GLY A 69 19.26 -11.24 20.88
C GLY A 69 18.80 -12.66 20.56
N GLU A 70 17.62 -13.09 21.00
CA GLU A 70 17.10 -14.44 20.73
C GLU A 70 16.39 -14.54 19.36
N ASN A 71 15.93 -13.42 18.82
CA ASN A 71 15.27 -13.39 17.50
C ASN A 71 16.31 -13.15 16.39
N PRO A 72 16.25 -13.89 15.26
CA PRO A 72 17.20 -13.72 14.16
C PRO A 72 17.08 -12.39 13.39
N ASN A 73 15.88 -11.79 13.35
CA ASN A 73 15.54 -10.69 12.43
C ASN A 73 14.99 -9.44 13.14
N ARG A 74 14.82 -9.48 14.46
CA ARG A 74 14.19 -8.43 15.25
C ARG A 74 15.09 -8.04 16.42
N MET A 75 15.37 -6.74 16.52
CA MET A 75 16.34 -6.16 17.44
C MET A 75 15.94 -4.72 17.77
N GLN A 76 16.41 -4.23 18.91
CA GLN A 76 16.13 -2.88 19.40
C GLN A 76 16.78 -1.79 18.54
N GLN A 77 17.93 -2.08 17.92
CA GLN A 77 18.63 -1.18 17.01
C GLN A 77 18.96 -1.92 15.72
N HIS A 78 18.56 -1.34 14.59
CA HIS A 78 18.89 -1.80 13.25
C HIS A 78 19.42 -0.64 12.41
N TYR A 79 20.09 -0.95 11.30
CA TYR A 79 20.67 0.06 10.42
C TYR A 79 19.77 0.28 9.21
N GLN A 80 19.28 1.50 9.08
CA GLN A 80 18.62 1.94 7.86
C GLN A 80 19.64 2.61 6.95
N LEU A 81 19.52 2.42 5.64
CA LEU A 81 20.01 3.40 4.68
C LEU A 81 18.81 4.23 4.23
N GLN A 82 18.87 5.53 4.45
CA GLN A 82 17.85 6.47 4.05
C GLN A 82 18.26 7.15 2.76
N VAL A 83 17.33 7.27 1.82
CA VAL A 83 17.43 8.14 0.65
C VAL A 83 16.19 9.04 0.59
N ILE A 84 16.40 10.32 0.30
CA ILE A 84 15.34 11.25 -0.08
C ILE A 84 15.66 11.79 -1.46
N LEU A 85 14.68 11.75 -2.36
CA LEU A 85 14.71 12.37 -3.68
C LEU A 85 13.59 13.40 -3.75
N LYS A 86 13.94 14.67 -3.93
CA LYS A 86 12.98 15.77 -3.98
C LYS A 86 13.40 16.76 -5.06
N PRO A 87 12.61 16.90 -6.14
CA PRO A 87 11.36 16.19 -6.45
C PRO A 87 11.56 14.72 -6.85
N ASP A 88 10.46 13.98 -7.11
CA ASP A 88 10.47 12.68 -7.80
C ASP A 88 11.31 12.75 -9.09
N PRO A 89 12.31 11.86 -9.30
CA PRO A 89 13.10 11.81 -10.53
C PRO A 89 12.33 11.29 -11.75
N GLY A 90 11.13 10.70 -11.57
CA GLY A 90 10.28 10.19 -12.65
C GLY A 90 10.40 8.68 -12.91
N ASN A 91 11.45 8.04 -12.43
CA ASN A 91 11.70 6.59 -12.48
C ASN A 91 12.36 6.05 -11.18
N PRO A 92 11.87 6.42 -9.98
CA PRO A 92 12.57 6.13 -8.73
C PRO A 92 12.60 4.63 -8.40
N GLN A 93 11.62 3.84 -8.85
CA GLN A 93 11.65 2.38 -8.69
C GLN A 93 12.75 1.73 -9.52
N GLU A 94 12.98 2.18 -10.76
CA GLU A 94 14.06 1.69 -11.61
C GLU A 94 15.43 2.00 -11.00
N ILE A 95 15.64 3.23 -10.52
CA ILE A 95 16.89 3.64 -9.84
C ILE A 95 17.11 2.81 -8.56
N TYR A 96 16.04 2.56 -7.78
CA TYR A 96 16.12 1.70 -6.60
C TYR A 96 16.59 0.28 -6.96
N LEU A 97 16.08 -0.30 -8.05
CA LEU A 97 16.44 -1.65 -8.48
C LEU A 97 17.88 -1.74 -8.98
N GLU A 98 18.35 -0.73 -9.71
CA GLU A 98 19.77 -0.59 -10.07
C GLU A 98 20.68 -0.54 -8.83
N SER A 99 20.19 0.01 -7.71
CA SER A 99 20.96 0.04 -6.46
C SER A 99 21.13 -1.34 -5.82
N LEU A 100 20.14 -2.23 -5.99
CA LEU A 100 20.22 -3.62 -5.55
C LEU A 100 21.21 -4.41 -6.40
N GLU A 101 21.21 -4.18 -7.72
CA GLU A 101 22.22 -4.74 -8.63
C GLU A 101 23.64 -4.30 -8.24
N ALA A 102 23.81 -3.03 -7.86
CA ALA A 102 25.11 -2.48 -7.47
C ALA A 102 25.71 -3.15 -6.22
N ILE A 103 24.89 -3.78 -5.37
CA ILE A 103 25.34 -4.56 -4.21
C ILE A 103 25.33 -6.07 -4.45
N GLY A 104 25.09 -6.52 -5.69
CA GLY A 104 25.19 -7.91 -6.09
C GLY A 104 23.90 -8.73 -5.98
N ILE A 105 22.75 -8.11 -5.78
CA ILE A 105 21.44 -8.77 -5.89
C ILE A 105 21.04 -8.72 -7.36
N ASP A 106 20.94 -9.88 -8.02
CA ASP A 106 20.48 -9.95 -9.42
C ASP A 106 18.95 -10.09 -9.48
N PRO A 107 18.19 -9.05 -9.86
CA PRO A 107 16.73 -9.09 -9.86
C PRO A 107 16.14 -10.16 -10.79
N ARG A 108 16.93 -10.72 -11.71
CA ARG A 108 16.49 -11.80 -12.61
C ARG A 108 16.48 -13.17 -11.90
N LYS A 109 17.20 -13.31 -10.80
CA LYS A 109 17.24 -14.53 -9.99
C LYS A 109 16.32 -14.50 -8.78
N HIS A 110 15.79 -13.32 -8.45
CA HIS A 110 14.99 -13.09 -7.27
C HIS A 110 13.57 -12.68 -7.64
N ASP A 111 12.66 -12.85 -6.69
CA ASP A 111 11.29 -12.36 -6.78
C ASP A 111 11.17 -11.07 -5.97
N ILE A 112 11.30 -9.94 -6.67
CA ILE A 112 11.18 -8.60 -6.08
C ILE A 112 9.78 -8.06 -6.32
N ARG A 113 9.04 -7.78 -5.24
CA ARG A 113 7.66 -7.29 -5.30
C ARG A 113 7.47 -5.98 -4.55
N PHE A 114 6.70 -5.08 -5.13
CA PHE A 114 6.24 -3.85 -4.51
C PHE A 114 4.83 -4.09 -3.99
N VAL A 115 4.70 -4.44 -2.71
CA VAL A 115 3.43 -4.76 -2.07
C VAL A 115 2.91 -3.50 -1.38
N GLU A 116 1.62 -3.19 -1.54
CA GLU A 116 1.05 -2.00 -0.91
C GLU A 116 1.34 -1.98 0.60
N ASP A 117 1.91 -0.85 1.03
CA ASP A 117 1.87 -0.43 2.42
C ASP A 117 1.83 1.11 2.50
N ASN A 118 0.89 1.61 3.30
CA ASN A 118 0.68 3.05 3.45
C ASN A 118 1.35 3.51 4.74
N TRP A 119 2.37 4.35 4.60
CA TRP A 119 3.17 4.78 5.74
C TRP A 119 2.57 6.00 6.44
N GLN A 120 2.53 5.95 7.77
CA GLN A 120 2.15 7.09 8.62
C GLN A 120 3.01 7.14 9.88
N GLN A 121 3.45 8.35 10.25
CA GLN A 121 4.06 8.64 11.54
C GLN A 121 3.18 9.64 12.32
N PRO A 122 2.25 9.16 13.17
CA PRO A 122 1.28 10.02 13.85
C PRO A 122 1.90 11.07 14.78
N ALA A 123 3.07 10.77 15.36
CA ALA A 123 3.78 11.68 16.27
C ALA A 123 4.36 12.90 15.55
N LEU A 124 4.69 12.77 14.26
CA LEU A 124 5.27 13.84 13.44
C LEU A 124 4.26 14.46 12.46
N GLY A 125 3.04 13.93 12.40
CA GLY A 125 2.03 14.40 11.45
C GLY A 125 2.46 14.22 9.99
N ALA A 126 3.25 13.17 9.73
CA ALA A 126 3.76 12.82 8.41
C ALA A 126 3.07 11.56 7.89
N TRP A 127 2.76 11.53 6.59
CA TRP A 127 2.19 10.37 5.93
C TRP A 127 2.46 10.40 4.43
N GLY A 128 2.44 9.21 3.84
CA GLY A 128 2.62 9.01 2.41
C GLY A 128 2.05 7.66 1.96
N LEU A 129 2.00 7.46 0.65
CA LEU A 129 1.61 6.19 0.05
C LEU A 129 2.85 5.55 -0.58
N GLY A 130 2.89 4.23 -0.64
CA GLY A 130 3.93 3.53 -1.36
C GLY A 130 3.84 2.03 -1.17
N TRP A 131 4.99 1.42 -0.90
CA TRP A 131 5.15 -0.03 -0.86
C TRP A 131 6.16 -0.46 0.19
N GLU A 132 5.89 -1.65 0.73
CA GLU A 132 6.95 -2.53 1.20
C GLU A 132 7.55 -3.25 -0.02
N VAL A 133 8.87 -3.25 -0.13
CA VAL A 133 9.59 -4.02 -1.16
C VAL A 133 10.04 -5.33 -0.58
N TRP A 134 9.52 -6.42 -1.13
CA TRP A 134 9.86 -7.78 -0.74
C TRP A 134 10.89 -8.36 -1.70
N LEU A 135 11.92 -9.00 -1.16
CA LEU A 135 12.91 -9.83 -1.86
C LEU A 135 12.72 -11.26 -1.36
N ASP A 136 12.22 -12.14 -2.21
CA ASP A 136 12.00 -13.56 -1.87
C ASP A 136 11.17 -13.74 -0.58
N GLY A 137 10.13 -12.91 -0.41
CA GLY A 137 9.26 -12.88 0.77
C GLY A 137 9.77 -12.01 1.92
N GLN A 138 11.05 -11.63 1.94
CA GLN A 138 11.62 -10.78 2.98
C GLN A 138 11.44 -9.30 2.61
N GLU A 139 10.73 -8.54 3.43
CA GLU A 139 10.65 -7.09 3.30
C GLU A 139 12.05 -6.47 3.56
N ILE A 140 12.64 -5.87 2.53
CA ILE A 140 13.98 -5.28 2.57
C ILE A 140 14.00 -3.75 2.53
N THR A 141 12.92 -3.11 2.06
CA THR A 141 12.87 -1.65 1.89
C THR A 141 11.44 -1.13 2.06
N GLN A 142 11.29 0.03 2.71
CA GLN A 142 10.07 0.85 2.60
C GLN A 142 10.26 1.91 1.52
N PHE A 143 9.29 2.03 0.62
CA PHE A 143 9.23 3.03 -0.43
C PHE A 143 8.03 3.94 -0.18
N THR A 144 8.20 5.27 -0.12
CA THR A 144 7.09 6.18 0.25
C THR A 144 7.15 7.50 -0.51
N TYR A 145 6.02 7.92 -1.09
CA TYR A 145 5.80 9.28 -1.60
C TYR A 145 5.15 10.13 -0.51
N PHE A 146 5.92 11.02 0.10
CA PHE A 146 5.40 11.89 1.15
C PHE A 146 4.36 12.87 0.61
N GLN A 147 3.14 12.79 1.13
CA GLN A 147 2.09 13.76 0.81
C GLN A 147 2.06 14.89 1.83
N GLN A 148 2.44 14.60 3.07
CA GLN A 148 2.43 15.55 4.17
C GLN A 148 3.56 15.28 5.17
N ALA A 149 4.11 16.33 5.77
CA ALA A 149 4.98 16.25 6.94
C ALA A 149 4.69 17.43 7.89
N GLY A 150 4.69 17.19 9.21
CA GLY A 150 4.48 18.27 10.17
C GLY A 150 3.15 19.02 10.01
N GLY A 151 2.10 18.36 9.51
CA GLY A 151 0.83 19.02 9.20
C GLY A 151 0.80 19.80 7.87
N GLN A 152 1.92 19.88 7.15
CA GLN A 152 2.06 20.66 5.91
C GLN A 152 1.98 19.75 4.69
N LEU A 153 1.16 20.13 3.71
CA LEU A 153 1.14 19.46 2.40
C LEU A 153 2.47 19.72 1.69
N LEU A 154 3.03 18.67 1.08
CA LEU A 154 4.29 18.79 0.36
C LEU A 154 4.05 19.15 -1.10
N ASP A 155 4.82 20.11 -1.57
CA ASP A 155 4.94 20.53 -2.96
C ASP A 155 6.35 21.12 -3.19
N PRO A 156 7.25 20.43 -3.90
CA PRO A 156 7.04 19.14 -4.55
C PRO A 156 6.98 17.95 -3.56
N VAL A 157 6.37 16.85 -4.00
CA VAL A 157 6.39 15.58 -3.28
C VAL A 157 7.82 15.01 -3.24
N SER A 158 8.18 14.40 -2.12
CA SER A 158 9.47 13.74 -1.92
C SER A 158 9.29 12.22 -1.97
N VAL A 159 10.23 11.53 -2.60
CA VAL A 159 10.35 10.07 -2.56
C VAL A 159 11.32 9.70 -1.46
N GLU A 160 10.86 8.85 -0.54
CA GLU A 160 11.64 8.22 0.51
C GLU A 160 11.90 6.76 0.18
N LEU A 161 13.17 6.35 0.25
CA LEU A 161 13.61 4.95 0.20
C LEU A 161 14.32 4.63 1.51
N THR A 162 13.81 3.65 2.24
CA THR A 162 14.36 3.25 3.53
C THR A 162 14.76 1.77 3.48
N TYR A 163 16.03 1.50 3.22
CA TYR A 163 16.58 0.14 3.14
C TYR A 163 16.80 -0.41 4.54
N GLY A 164 16.34 -1.63 4.81
CA GLY A 164 16.72 -2.41 5.98
C GLY A 164 18.03 -3.15 5.72
N LEU A 165 19.16 -2.52 6.02
CA LEU A 165 20.49 -3.03 5.67
C LEU A 165 20.76 -4.41 6.25
N ASP A 166 20.32 -4.67 7.48
CA ASP A 166 20.49 -5.96 8.15
C ASP A 166 19.78 -7.09 7.38
N ARG A 167 18.55 -6.86 6.91
CA ARG A 167 17.78 -7.84 6.14
C ARG A 167 18.39 -8.07 4.76
N ILE A 168 18.81 -7.00 4.09
CA ILE A 168 19.54 -7.10 2.81
C ILE A 168 20.80 -7.95 2.98
N ALA A 169 21.57 -7.72 4.05
CA ALA A 169 22.78 -8.47 4.32
C ALA A 169 22.50 -9.94 4.66
N ILE A 170 21.43 -10.23 5.42
CA ILE A 170 20.97 -11.59 5.69
C ILE A 170 20.69 -12.35 4.40
N ALA A 171 19.93 -11.75 3.48
CA ALA A 171 19.62 -12.33 2.18
C ALA A 171 20.88 -12.51 1.32
N LEU A 172 21.68 -11.44 1.14
CA LEU A 172 22.85 -11.45 0.26
C LEU A 172 23.95 -12.42 0.74
N GLN A 173 24.19 -12.49 2.06
CA GLN A 173 25.20 -13.36 2.64
C GLN A 173 24.69 -14.77 2.94
N ARG A 174 23.37 -15.00 2.79
CA ARG A 174 22.68 -16.28 3.05
C ARG A 174 22.91 -16.80 4.46
N VAL A 175 22.79 -15.91 5.43
CA VAL A 175 22.96 -16.22 6.86
C VAL A 175 21.61 -16.36 7.57
N ARG A 176 21.60 -16.91 8.78
CA ARG A 176 20.34 -17.27 9.47
C ARG A 176 19.70 -16.12 10.25
N GLY A 177 20.46 -15.07 10.53
CA GLY A 177 20.00 -13.91 11.28
C GLY A 177 21.13 -12.91 11.49
N PHE A 178 20.84 -11.84 12.22
CA PHE A 178 21.74 -10.70 12.35
C PHE A 178 23.10 -11.08 12.95
N GLN A 179 23.14 -12.00 13.92
CA GLN A 179 24.40 -12.36 14.60
C GLN A 179 25.47 -12.93 13.66
N ASP A 180 25.03 -13.57 12.57
CA ASP A 180 25.89 -14.24 11.61
C ASP A 180 26.29 -13.33 10.44
N ILE A 181 25.73 -12.11 10.34
CA ILE A 181 26.10 -11.15 9.30
C ILE A 181 27.60 -10.85 9.44
N ARG A 182 28.37 -11.10 8.39
CA ARG A 182 29.77 -10.68 8.32
C ARG A 182 29.80 -9.16 8.21
N TRP A 183 30.32 -8.52 9.24
CA TRP A 183 30.50 -7.08 9.26
C TRP A 183 31.67 -6.69 8.36
N ASN A 184 32.78 -7.41 8.51
CA ASN A 184 33.98 -7.37 7.68
C ASN A 184 34.73 -8.72 7.76
N GLU A 185 36.00 -8.77 7.38
CA GLU A 185 36.82 -9.98 7.46
C GLU A 185 37.02 -10.52 8.90
N ALA A 186 36.95 -9.65 9.92
CA ALA A 186 37.32 -9.98 11.29
C ALA A 186 36.13 -10.16 12.24
N PHE A 187 35.01 -9.48 12.00
CA PHE A 187 33.88 -9.41 12.93
C PHE A 187 32.55 -9.76 12.26
N THR A 188 31.65 -10.37 13.04
CA THR A 188 30.23 -10.44 12.70
C THR A 188 29.43 -9.32 13.36
N ALA A 189 28.20 -9.07 12.91
CA ALA A 189 27.31 -8.14 13.60
C ALA A 189 26.89 -8.66 14.99
N GLY A 190 26.98 -9.97 15.24
CA GLY A 190 26.84 -10.56 16.58
C GLY A 190 27.95 -10.10 17.52
N ASP A 191 29.21 -10.12 17.07
CA ASP A 191 30.36 -9.63 17.85
C ASP A 191 30.20 -8.14 18.21
N VAL A 192 29.59 -7.36 17.32
CA VAL A 192 29.45 -5.91 17.46
C VAL A 192 28.22 -5.51 18.29
N ASN A 193 27.07 -6.15 18.08
CA ASN A 193 25.77 -5.63 18.56
C ASN A 193 25.03 -6.53 19.57
N LEU A 194 25.42 -7.81 19.74
CA LEU A 194 24.64 -8.74 20.56
C LEU A 194 24.54 -8.32 22.03
N GLN A 195 25.66 -7.85 22.61
CA GLN A 195 25.66 -7.38 24.00
C GLN A 195 24.75 -6.15 24.17
N ALA A 196 24.82 -5.20 23.24
CA ALA A 196 24.00 -4.01 23.27
C ALA A 196 22.50 -4.36 23.17
N GLU A 197 22.13 -5.29 22.30
CA GLU A 197 20.77 -5.81 22.18
C GLU A 197 20.27 -6.40 23.51
N GLN A 198 21.07 -7.23 24.17
CA GLN A 198 20.72 -7.86 25.46
C GLN A 198 20.53 -6.83 26.58
N GLU A 199 21.45 -5.89 26.71
CA GLU A 199 21.41 -4.87 27.77
C GLU A 199 20.26 -3.88 27.57
N HIS A 200 20.03 -3.42 26.33
CA HIS A 200 18.92 -2.52 26.02
C HIS A 200 17.57 -3.22 26.16
N SER A 201 17.44 -4.48 25.73
CA SER A 201 16.22 -5.27 25.95
C SER A 201 15.84 -5.30 27.43
N LYS A 202 16.82 -5.66 28.28
CA LYS A 202 16.62 -5.67 29.74
C LYS A 202 16.25 -4.28 30.27
N TYR A 203 16.91 -3.24 29.77
CA TYR A 203 16.58 -1.87 30.17
C TYR A 203 15.13 -1.52 29.81
N TYR A 204 14.72 -1.72 28.56
CA TYR A 204 13.42 -1.33 28.05
C TYR A 204 12.26 -2.13 28.64
N PHE A 205 12.43 -3.41 28.95
CA PHE A 205 11.34 -4.24 29.50
C PHE A 205 11.29 -4.28 31.03
N GLU A 206 12.43 -4.12 31.70
CA GLU A 206 12.53 -4.45 33.14
C GLU A 206 12.99 -3.26 33.98
N VAL A 207 14.07 -2.57 33.57
CA VAL A 207 14.81 -1.65 34.46
C VAL A 207 14.33 -0.20 34.35
N ALA A 208 13.89 0.24 33.17
CA ALA A 208 13.59 1.66 32.96
C ALA A 208 12.48 2.14 33.91
N ASP A 209 12.80 3.20 34.67
CA ASP A 209 11.93 3.77 35.69
C ASP A 209 10.85 4.65 35.07
N VAL A 210 9.60 4.23 35.19
CA VAL A 210 8.45 4.86 34.54
C VAL A 210 8.25 6.31 35.02
N GLU A 211 8.37 6.58 36.31
CA GLU A 211 8.12 7.91 36.87
C GLU A 211 9.20 8.90 36.42
N ARG A 212 10.45 8.47 36.43
CA ARG A 212 11.57 9.28 35.94
C ARG A 212 11.46 9.56 34.45
N LEU A 213 11.07 8.57 33.64
CA LEU A 213 10.85 8.76 32.21
C LEU A 213 9.70 9.75 31.94
N ARG A 214 8.63 9.73 32.74
CA ARG A 214 7.54 10.73 32.64
C ARG A 214 8.06 12.15 32.94
N GLN A 215 8.92 12.30 33.95
CA GLN A 215 9.55 13.58 34.27
C GLN A 215 10.49 14.04 33.13
N ILE A 216 11.32 13.15 32.59
CA ILE A 216 12.21 13.42 31.46
C ILE A 216 11.40 13.86 30.22
N TYR A 217 10.31 13.17 29.90
CA TYR A 217 9.42 13.55 28.80
C TYR A 217 8.90 14.98 28.97
N ALA A 218 8.41 15.31 30.18
CA ALA A 218 7.87 16.64 30.48
C ALA A 218 8.93 17.73 30.37
N LEU A 219 10.17 17.46 30.81
CA LEU A 219 11.30 18.38 30.69
C LEU A 219 11.68 18.63 29.23
N HIS A 220 11.81 17.58 28.41
CA HIS A 220 12.07 17.75 26.98
C HIS A 220 10.97 18.53 26.28
N GLU A 221 9.71 18.27 26.62
CA GLU A 221 8.61 19.02 26.02
C GLU A 221 8.65 20.50 26.39
N ALA A 222 8.99 20.84 27.64
CA ALA A 222 9.16 22.21 28.10
C ALA A 222 10.32 22.92 27.36
N GLU A 223 11.46 22.23 27.20
CA GLU A 223 12.61 22.76 26.45
C GLU A 223 12.29 22.96 24.96
N ALA A 224 11.53 22.05 24.34
CA ALA A 224 11.08 22.21 22.96
C ALA A 224 10.24 23.50 22.81
N LYS A 225 9.32 23.74 23.74
CA LYS A 225 8.49 24.96 23.78
C LYS A 225 9.32 26.21 24.03
N ALA A 226 10.31 26.15 24.92
CA ALA A 226 11.21 27.27 25.21
C ALA A 226 12.06 27.65 23.99
N ALA A 227 12.58 26.65 23.26
CA ALA A 227 13.31 26.87 22.01
C ALA A 227 12.40 27.47 20.92
N LEU A 228 11.17 26.97 20.76
CA LEU A 228 10.18 27.52 19.84
C LEU A 228 9.83 28.98 20.14
N ALA A 229 9.70 29.35 21.42
CA ALA A 229 9.44 30.74 21.80
C ALA A 229 10.54 31.72 21.34
N HIS A 230 11.75 31.21 21.09
CA HIS A 230 12.89 31.95 20.54
C HIS A 230 13.13 31.67 19.05
N ASN A 231 12.16 31.03 18.37
CA ASN A 231 12.24 30.58 16.98
C ASN A 231 13.43 29.64 16.69
N LEU A 232 13.95 28.91 17.68
CA LEU A 232 15.09 28.00 17.51
C LEU A 232 14.61 26.61 17.06
N VAL A 233 14.45 26.44 15.74
CA VAL A 233 13.90 25.22 15.12
C VAL A 233 14.67 23.95 15.47
N LEU A 234 15.99 23.91 15.25
CA LEU A 234 16.77 22.68 15.45
C LEU A 234 16.80 22.24 16.93
N PRO A 235 17.07 23.12 17.92
CA PRO A 235 16.97 22.74 19.33
C PRO A 235 15.55 22.31 19.76
N ALA A 236 14.50 22.92 19.19
CA ALA A 236 13.13 22.48 19.44
C ALA A 236 12.89 21.07 18.87
N TYR A 237 13.38 20.79 17.67
CA TYR A 237 13.27 19.50 17.02
C TYR A 237 14.04 18.41 17.77
N ASP A 238 15.26 18.68 18.24
CA ASP A 238 16.02 17.73 19.06
C ASP A 238 15.26 17.29 20.31
N ASN A 239 14.59 18.23 20.98
CA ASN A 239 13.78 17.90 22.16
C ASN A 239 12.50 17.15 21.79
N LEU A 240 11.89 17.41 20.63
CA LEU A 240 10.80 16.59 20.10
C LEU A 240 11.26 15.14 19.85
N LEU A 241 12.43 14.93 19.27
CA LEU A 241 12.99 13.59 19.07
C LEU A 241 13.20 12.85 20.41
N LYS A 242 13.71 13.56 21.42
CA LYS A 242 13.87 13.02 22.78
C LYS A 242 12.52 12.70 23.44
N CYS A 243 11.49 13.52 23.25
CA CYS A 243 10.12 13.18 23.65
C CYS A 243 9.67 11.88 22.99
N SER A 244 9.88 11.73 21.68
CA SER A 244 9.49 10.55 20.92
C SER A 244 10.18 9.28 21.41
N HIS A 245 11.51 9.31 21.60
CA HIS A 245 12.24 8.15 22.11
C HIS A 245 11.83 7.81 23.55
N THR A 246 11.68 8.82 24.42
CA THR A 246 11.21 8.62 25.80
C THR A 246 9.81 7.99 25.82
N PHE A 247 8.91 8.43 24.92
CA PHE A 247 7.60 7.82 24.74
C PHE A 247 7.72 6.34 24.33
N ASN A 248 8.57 5.99 23.36
CA ASN A 248 8.72 4.59 22.93
C ASN A 248 9.19 3.68 24.08
N VAL A 249 10.09 4.17 24.93
CA VAL A 249 10.53 3.43 26.13
C VAL A 249 9.38 3.26 27.13
N LEU A 250 8.60 4.32 27.38
CA LEU A 250 7.41 4.25 28.25
C LEU A 250 6.36 3.26 27.73
N ASP A 251 6.12 3.27 26.41
CA ASP A 251 5.17 2.38 25.75
C ASP A 251 5.64 0.92 25.84
N THR A 252 6.93 0.67 25.62
CA THR A 252 7.57 -0.65 25.76
C THR A 252 7.52 -1.17 27.20
N ARG A 253 7.63 -0.29 28.20
CA ARG A 253 7.42 -0.64 29.61
C ARG A 253 5.97 -1.03 29.93
N GLY A 254 5.03 -0.89 28.98
CA GLY A 254 3.61 -1.10 29.19
C GLY A 254 2.97 -0.04 30.09
N ALA A 255 3.60 1.13 30.21
CA ALA A 255 3.22 2.17 31.16
C ALA A 255 2.28 3.25 30.58
N VAL A 256 1.93 3.13 29.30
CA VAL A 256 1.10 4.08 28.56
C VAL A 256 -0.20 3.39 28.14
N GLY A 257 -1.33 3.86 28.68
CA GLY A 257 -2.65 3.38 28.26
C GLY A 257 -3.09 3.97 26.91
N VAL A 258 -4.13 3.39 26.29
CA VAL A 258 -4.61 3.81 24.96
C VAL A 258 -4.95 5.30 24.87
N THR A 259 -5.70 5.83 25.85
CA THR A 259 -6.07 7.26 25.90
C THR A 259 -4.86 8.16 26.10
N GLU A 260 -3.90 7.73 26.92
CA GLU A 260 -2.67 8.48 27.17
C GLU A 260 -1.78 8.51 25.93
N ARG A 261 -1.65 7.39 25.23
CA ARG A 261 -0.93 7.28 23.95
C ARG A 261 -1.44 8.31 22.95
N GLN A 262 -2.77 8.41 22.80
CA GLN A 262 -3.39 9.41 21.92
C GLN A 262 -3.06 10.84 22.35
N ALA A 263 -3.06 11.14 23.65
CA ALA A 263 -2.72 12.46 24.17
C ALA A 263 -1.25 12.83 23.94
N LEU A 264 -0.32 11.89 24.16
CA LEU A 264 1.12 12.08 23.91
C LEU A 264 1.42 12.28 22.43
N PHE A 265 0.81 11.48 21.54
CA PHE A 265 0.89 11.71 20.09
C PHE A 265 0.31 13.06 19.68
N GLY A 266 -0.81 13.49 20.27
CA GLY A 266 -1.36 14.82 20.02
C GLY A 266 -0.38 15.95 20.38
N ARG A 267 0.28 15.84 21.53
CA ARG A 267 1.30 16.82 21.98
C ARG A 267 2.51 16.86 21.07
N MET A 268 3.08 15.70 20.71
CA MET A 268 4.22 15.63 19.79
C MET A 268 3.87 16.14 18.39
N ARG A 269 2.69 15.81 17.89
CA ARG A 269 2.20 16.28 16.59
C ARG A 269 2.05 17.79 16.55
N GLU A 270 1.54 18.38 17.62
CA GLU A 270 1.41 19.83 17.73
C GLU A 270 2.78 20.53 17.77
N LEU A 271 3.74 19.98 18.51
CA LEU A 271 5.13 20.47 18.48
C LEU A 271 5.73 20.34 17.07
N ALA A 272 5.58 19.19 16.41
CA ALA A 272 6.07 18.95 15.06
C ALA A 272 5.49 19.97 14.07
N ARG A 273 4.19 20.28 14.19
CA ARG A 273 3.50 21.30 13.39
C ARG A 273 4.11 22.69 13.59
N GLN A 274 4.24 23.13 14.84
CA GLN A 274 4.81 24.45 15.17
C GLN A 274 6.27 24.56 14.69
N ILE A 275 7.08 23.52 14.88
CA ILE A 275 8.47 23.46 14.40
C ILE A 275 8.51 23.60 12.88
N SER A 276 7.64 22.90 12.17
CA SER A 276 7.55 22.93 10.70
C SER A 276 7.13 24.31 10.18
N GLU A 277 6.20 24.97 10.84
CA GLU A 277 5.77 26.33 10.50
C GLU A 277 6.89 27.35 10.68
N VAL A 278 7.58 27.32 11.83
CA VAL A 278 8.71 28.22 12.08
C VAL A 278 9.87 27.92 11.13
N TYR A 279 10.11 26.64 10.79
CA TYR A 279 11.10 26.26 9.78
C TYR A 279 10.77 26.87 8.42
N LEU A 280 9.54 26.68 7.93
CA LEU A 280 9.09 27.22 6.64
C LEU A 280 9.17 28.75 6.61
N GLN A 281 8.73 29.44 7.67
CA GLN A 281 8.85 30.89 7.79
C GLN A 281 10.31 31.35 7.68
N LYS A 282 11.24 30.64 8.34
CA LYS A 282 12.67 30.93 8.25
C LYS A 282 13.23 30.69 6.85
N ARG A 283 12.85 29.59 6.19
CA ARG A 283 13.29 29.31 4.80
C ARG A 283 12.74 30.35 3.83
N GLN A 284 11.49 30.75 4.00
CA GLN A 284 10.85 31.80 3.20
C GLN A 284 11.51 33.17 3.41
N HIS A 285 11.89 33.52 4.65
CA HIS A 285 12.62 34.77 4.92
C HIS A 285 14.00 34.81 4.26
N LEU A 286 14.62 33.63 4.07
CA LEU A 286 15.86 33.47 3.30
C LEU A 286 15.60 33.34 1.79
N GLU A 287 14.36 33.54 1.34
CA GLU A 287 13.92 33.42 -0.05
C GLU A 287 14.21 32.04 -0.68
N TYR A 288 14.15 30.98 0.12
CA TYR A 288 14.41 29.59 -0.31
C TYR A 288 15.75 29.45 -1.09
N PRO A 289 16.89 29.63 -0.42
CA PRO A 289 18.19 29.82 -1.08
C PRO A 289 18.69 28.62 -1.91
N PHE A 290 18.05 27.45 -1.81
CA PHE A 290 18.41 26.26 -2.59
C PHE A 290 17.55 26.10 -3.85
N VAL A 291 16.54 26.95 -4.06
CA VAL A 291 15.89 27.08 -5.36
C VAL A 291 16.86 27.85 -6.25
N LYS A 292 17.37 27.23 -7.32
CA LYS A 292 18.27 27.92 -8.25
C LYS A 292 17.47 28.86 -9.17
N ASP A 293 18.11 29.93 -9.66
CA ASP A 293 17.52 30.79 -10.69
C ASP A 293 17.22 29.96 -11.95
N GLY A 294 15.95 29.90 -12.35
CA GLY A 294 15.46 29.05 -13.44
C GLY A 294 14.82 27.72 -13.00
N GLU A 295 14.88 27.39 -11.72
CA GLU A 295 14.26 26.19 -11.11
C GLU A 295 12.93 26.51 -10.39
N GLY A 296 12.68 27.78 -10.05
CA GLY A 296 11.39 28.29 -9.52
C GLY A 296 10.24 28.37 -10.54
N GLY A 297 10.47 27.91 -11.77
CA GLY A 297 9.47 27.76 -12.82
C GLY A 297 9.93 26.66 -13.78
N ALA A 298 9.33 25.47 -13.68
CA ALA A 298 9.53 24.32 -14.55
C ALA A 298 10.91 23.62 -14.49
N ILE A 299 11.19 22.86 -13.41
CA ILE A 299 12.13 21.73 -13.48
C ILE A 299 11.35 20.45 -13.82
N GLY A 300 11.06 20.33 -15.10
CA GLY A 300 10.57 19.12 -15.77
C GLY A 300 11.00 19.13 -17.23
N ALA A 301 12.16 19.73 -17.51
CA ALA A 301 12.68 19.96 -18.84
C ALA A 301 14.08 19.34 -18.99
N SER A 302 14.17 18.02 -18.82
CA SER A 302 15.13 17.26 -19.60
C SER A 302 14.40 16.79 -20.86
N SER A 303 14.88 17.30 -22.01
CA SER A 303 14.25 17.27 -23.33
C SER A 303 12.90 17.99 -23.44
N GLN A 304 12.95 19.33 -23.50
CA GLN A 304 11.95 20.07 -24.28
C GLN A 304 12.05 19.63 -25.75
N THR A 305 11.34 18.57 -26.12
CA THR A 305 10.64 18.64 -27.40
C THR A 305 9.70 19.82 -27.28
N GLN A 306 9.93 20.84 -28.12
CA GLN A 306 9.02 21.95 -28.36
C GLN A 306 7.55 21.46 -28.34
N PRO A 307 6.56 22.30 -28.00
CA PRO A 307 5.19 21.99 -28.35
C PRO A 307 5.13 21.92 -29.87
N ALA A 308 5.38 20.73 -30.43
CA ALA A 308 5.02 20.39 -31.78
C ALA A 308 3.50 20.54 -31.77
N GLY A 309 3.03 21.67 -32.32
CA GLY A 309 1.62 21.95 -32.44
C GLY A 309 0.90 20.70 -32.90
N MET A 310 -0.25 20.42 -32.28
CA MET A 310 -1.19 19.33 -32.57
C MET A 310 -0.80 18.65 -33.88
N ALA A 311 -0.08 17.52 -33.77
CA ALA A 311 0.53 16.87 -34.92
C ALA A 311 -0.51 16.72 -36.02
N ALA A 312 -0.11 17.16 -37.22
CA ALA A 312 -0.87 17.13 -38.46
C ALA A 312 -1.79 15.91 -38.55
N SER A 313 -3.00 16.12 -39.06
CA SER A 313 -4.04 15.11 -39.27
C SER A 313 -3.47 13.82 -39.89
N ILE A 314 -3.04 12.88 -39.06
CA ILE A 314 -2.75 11.53 -39.51
C ILE A 314 -4.13 10.92 -39.79
N PRO A 315 -4.38 10.40 -41.01
CA PRO A 315 -5.68 9.84 -41.32
C PRO A 315 -5.93 8.62 -40.42
N TYR A 316 -6.93 8.75 -39.54
CA TYR A 316 -7.47 7.65 -38.76
C TYR A 316 -8.16 6.62 -39.69
N PRO A 317 -8.35 5.38 -39.21
CA PRO A 317 -9.12 4.37 -39.94
C PRO A 317 -10.43 4.92 -40.51
N THR A 318 -10.76 4.57 -41.75
CA THR A 318 -12.01 4.93 -42.43
C THR A 318 -13.07 3.84 -42.38
N ALA A 319 -12.74 2.69 -41.78
CA ALA A 319 -13.61 1.56 -41.53
C ALA A 319 -13.51 1.17 -40.05
N PRO A 320 -14.49 0.42 -39.50
CA PRO A 320 -14.43 -0.06 -38.13
C PRO A 320 -13.11 -0.78 -37.84
N ALA A 321 -12.45 -0.42 -36.74
CA ALA A 321 -11.12 -0.91 -36.37
C ALA A 321 -11.02 -1.12 -34.86
N PRO A 322 -10.12 -1.97 -34.35
CA PRO A 322 -9.94 -2.14 -32.92
C PRO A 322 -9.35 -0.88 -32.29
N PHE A 323 -9.77 -0.57 -31.06
CA PHE A 323 -9.19 0.46 -30.21
C PHE A 323 -8.58 -0.18 -28.96
N LEU A 324 -7.42 0.32 -28.53
CA LEU A 324 -6.69 -0.11 -27.35
C LEU A 324 -6.28 1.11 -26.53
N LEU A 325 -6.51 1.07 -25.23
CA LEU A 325 -5.96 1.98 -24.24
C LEU A 325 -5.27 1.14 -23.15
N GLU A 326 -4.01 1.47 -22.85
CA GLU A 326 -3.29 0.97 -21.68
C GLU A 326 -2.90 2.15 -20.79
N ILE A 327 -3.27 2.05 -19.52
CA ILE A 327 -2.83 2.96 -18.45
C ILE A 327 -1.79 2.19 -17.63
N GLY A 328 -0.53 2.57 -17.81
CA GLY A 328 0.59 1.93 -17.12
C GLY A 328 1.03 2.70 -15.89
N SER A 329 1.12 2.01 -14.75
CA SER A 329 1.46 2.61 -13.46
C SER A 329 2.54 1.82 -12.72
N GLU A 330 3.07 2.42 -11.67
CA GLU A 330 3.67 1.65 -10.57
C GLU A 330 2.60 0.72 -9.94
N GLU A 331 3.03 -0.33 -9.23
CA GLU A 331 2.18 -1.41 -8.74
C GLU A 331 1.00 -0.92 -7.91
N LEU A 332 -0.21 -1.09 -8.43
CA LEU A 332 -1.44 -0.77 -7.71
C LEU A 332 -1.70 -1.77 -6.58
N PRO A 333 -2.34 -1.31 -5.49
CA PRO A 333 -3.04 -2.18 -4.56
C PRO A 333 -3.99 -3.14 -5.25
N ALA A 334 -4.12 -4.36 -4.71
CA ALA A 334 -5.02 -5.37 -5.27
C ALA A 334 -6.48 -4.88 -5.37
N GLY A 335 -6.97 -4.21 -4.32
CA GLY A 335 -8.33 -3.64 -4.30
C GLY A 335 -8.50 -2.43 -5.23
N ASP A 336 -7.46 -1.61 -5.41
CA ASP A 336 -7.51 -0.47 -6.34
C ASP A 336 -7.53 -0.93 -7.80
N LEU A 337 -6.83 -2.04 -8.12
CA LEU A 337 -6.91 -2.66 -9.44
C LEU A 337 -8.34 -3.14 -9.73
N ASP A 338 -8.96 -3.89 -8.83
CA ASP A 338 -10.34 -4.35 -8.99
C ASP A 338 -11.31 -3.18 -9.20
N SER A 339 -11.19 -2.15 -8.35
CA SER A 339 -12.00 -0.93 -8.42
C SER A 339 -11.81 -0.18 -9.75
N ALA A 340 -10.57 -0.02 -10.23
CA ALA A 340 -10.29 0.64 -11.50
C ALA A 340 -10.91 -0.12 -12.68
N LEU A 341 -10.78 -1.45 -12.71
CA LEU A 341 -11.33 -2.26 -13.78
C LEU A 341 -12.87 -2.24 -13.77
N GLU A 342 -13.51 -2.28 -12.60
CA GLU A 342 -14.96 -2.14 -12.49
C GLU A 342 -15.45 -0.77 -12.99
N GLN A 343 -14.78 0.31 -12.58
CA GLN A 343 -15.11 1.67 -13.04
C GLN A 343 -14.96 1.81 -14.56
N LEU A 344 -13.87 1.28 -15.14
CA LEU A 344 -13.66 1.31 -16.59
C LEU A 344 -14.71 0.49 -17.36
N ARG A 345 -15.15 -0.67 -16.83
CA ARG A 345 -16.24 -1.47 -17.42
C ARG A 345 -17.55 -0.70 -17.54
N GLY A 346 -17.83 0.21 -16.60
CA GLY A 346 -19.00 1.09 -16.66
C GLY A 346 -18.76 2.36 -17.49
N ALA A 347 -17.61 2.99 -17.34
CA ALA A 347 -17.31 4.31 -17.90
C ALA A 347 -17.03 4.27 -19.41
N VAL A 348 -16.35 3.23 -19.91
CA VAL A 348 -16.01 3.13 -21.35
C VAL A 348 -17.25 3.00 -22.23
N PRO A 349 -18.20 2.07 -21.97
CA PRO A 349 -19.43 2.00 -22.76
C PRO A 349 -20.23 3.31 -22.71
N ALA A 350 -20.32 3.94 -21.53
CA ALA A 350 -21.02 5.21 -21.37
C ALA A 350 -20.38 6.33 -22.19
N LEU A 351 -19.04 6.42 -22.18
CA LEU A 351 -18.29 7.38 -22.98
C LEU A 351 -18.51 7.16 -24.49
N LEU A 352 -18.40 5.92 -24.97
CA LEU A 352 -18.61 5.62 -26.40
C LEU A 352 -20.05 5.92 -26.84
N ALA A 353 -21.04 5.68 -25.97
CA ALA A 353 -22.44 6.03 -26.21
C ALA A 353 -22.64 7.55 -26.28
N GLU A 354 -22.04 8.32 -25.38
CA GLU A 354 -22.04 9.79 -25.40
C GLU A 354 -21.40 10.33 -26.69
N LEU A 355 -20.30 9.71 -27.12
CA LEU A 355 -19.64 10.02 -28.38
C LEU A 355 -20.39 9.48 -29.59
N ARG A 356 -21.48 8.74 -29.41
CA ARG A 356 -22.30 8.14 -30.49
C ARG A 356 -21.47 7.25 -31.43
N LEU A 357 -20.41 6.64 -30.92
CA LEU A 357 -19.57 5.71 -31.67
C LEU A 357 -20.10 4.29 -31.46
N THR A 358 -20.51 3.63 -32.55
CA THR A 358 -20.85 2.21 -32.48
C THR A 358 -19.58 1.38 -32.28
N HIS A 359 -19.69 0.28 -31.57
CA HIS A 359 -18.57 -0.58 -31.23
C HIS A 359 -19.02 -2.04 -31.10
N GLY A 360 -18.06 -2.95 -31.21
CA GLY A 360 -18.21 -4.36 -30.88
C GLY A 360 -17.99 -4.64 -29.39
N GLU A 361 -17.40 -5.79 -29.08
CA GLU A 361 -17.11 -6.22 -27.71
C GLU A 361 -16.12 -5.24 -27.03
N ILE A 362 -16.36 -4.95 -25.74
CA ILE A 362 -15.44 -4.20 -24.88
C ILE A 362 -14.86 -5.16 -23.85
N ARG A 363 -13.53 -5.27 -23.81
CA ARG A 363 -12.79 -6.04 -22.81
C ARG A 363 -12.00 -5.09 -21.92
N VAL A 364 -12.15 -5.26 -20.61
CA VAL A 364 -11.44 -4.50 -19.59
C VAL A 364 -10.72 -5.46 -18.65
N GLN A 365 -9.39 -5.43 -18.70
CA GLN A 365 -8.49 -6.38 -18.05
C GLN A 365 -7.30 -5.62 -17.44
N GLY A 366 -6.50 -6.27 -16.59
CA GLY A 366 -5.38 -5.57 -15.97
C GLY A 366 -4.52 -6.43 -15.06
N THR A 367 -3.35 -5.90 -14.75
CA THR A 367 -2.37 -6.48 -13.81
C THR A 367 -1.99 -5.39 -12.81
N PRO A 368 -1.19 -5.66 -11.75
CA PRO A 368 -0.79 -4.63 -10.79
C PRO A 368 -0.21 -3.36 -11.44
N ARG A 369 0.44 -3.48 -12.61
CA ARG A 369 1.12 -2.35 -13.27
C ARG A 369 0.37 -1.78 -14.46
N ARG A 370 -0.80 -2.32 -14.83
CA ARG A 370 -1.53 -1.84 -16.02
C ARG A 370 -3.02 -2.09 -15.99
N GLN A 371 -3.78 -1.16 -16.54
CA GLN A 371 -5.20 -1.31 -16.84
C GLN A 371 -5.39 -1.20 -18.35
N VAL A 372 -6.14 -2.13 -18.94
CA VAL A 372 -6.25 -2.28 -20.39
C VAL A 372 -7.72 -2.25 -20.79
N VAL A 373 -8.03 -1.39 -21.75
CA VAL A 373 -9.33 -1.34 -22.41
C VAL A 373 -9.12 -1.69 -23.88
N PHE A 374 -9.79 -2.73 -24.34
CA PHE A 374 -9.84 -3.12 -25.74
C PHE A 374 -11.27 -3.05 -26.25
N VAL A 375 -11.46 -2.41 -27.40
CA VAL A 375 -12.76 -2.27 -28.04
C VAL A 375 -12.66 -2.82 -29.45
N GLU A 376 -13.43 -3.85 -29.75
CA GLU A 376 -13.46 -4.44 -31.08
C GLU A 376 -14.31 -3.58 -32.04
N GLY A 377 -13.88 -3.45 -33.30
CA GLY A 377 -14.70 -2.87 -34.37
C GLY A 377 -15.29 -1.48 -34.07
N LEU A 378 -14.53 -0.60 -33.43
CA LEU A 378 -14.96 0.76 -33.12
C LEU A 378 -15.17 1.57 -34.41
N ALA A 379 -16.31 2.25 -34.51
CA ALA A 379 -16.67 3.05 -35.66
C ALA A 379 -15.62 4.13 -35.98
N PRO A 380 -15.33 4.40 -37.26
CA PRO A 380 -14.33 5.38 -37.67
C PRO A 380 -14.76 6.83 -37.43
N HIS A 381 -16.04 7.06 -37.25
CA HIS A 381 -16.61 8.39 -37.26
C HIS A 381 -17.92 8.44 -36.48
N GLN A 382 -18.18 9.56 -35.82
CA GLN A 382 -19.48 9.84 -35.23
C GLN A 382 -20.52 10.01 -36.35
N PRO A 383 -21.77 9.57 -36.18
CA PRO A 383 -22.84 9.93 -37.11
C PRO A 383 -23.12 11.43 -37.04
N ASP A 384 -23.48 12.02 -38.18
CA ASP A 384 -23.99 13.38 -38.23
C ASP A 384 -25.24 13.50 -37.34
N LEU A 385 -25.35 14.59 -36.60
CA LEU A 385 -26.51 14.90 -35.76
C LEU A 385 -27.36 15.96 -36.43
N GLU A 386 -28.62 15.66 -36.68
CA GLU A 386 -29.66 16.68 -36.90
C GLU A 386 -30.47 16.84 -35.62
N GLN A 387 -30.35 17.99 -34.96
CA GLN A 387 -31.16 18.33 -33.81
C GLN A 387 -32.12 19.46 -34.14
N VAL A 388 -33.40 19.23 -33.88
CA VAL A 388 -34.46 20.24 -34.02
C VAL A 388 -34.57 20.97 -32.68
N VAL A 389 -34.10 22.21 -32.63
CA VAL A 389 -34.11 23.03 -31.42
C VAL A 389 -35.32 23.94 -31.45
N LYS A 390 -36.20 23.80 -30.43
CA LYS A 390 -37.38 24.65 -30.25
C LYS A 390 -36.96 26.08 -29.90
N GLY A 391 -37.50 27.03 -30.66
CA GLY A 391 -37.32 28.47 -30.50
C GLY A 391 -38.59 29.17 -30.02
N PRO A 392 -38.69 30.50 -30.22
CA PRO A 392 -39.85 31.26 -29.78
C PRO A 392 -41.14 30.86 -30.54
N PRO A 393 -42.35 31.14 -29.97
CA PRO A 393 -43.60 30.94 -30.67
C PRO A 393 -43.61 31.64 -32.04
N ALA A 394 -44.17 31.00 -33.07
CA ALA A 394 -44.16 31.51 -34.45
C ALA A 394 -44.75 32.94 -34.55
N ALA A 395 -45.80 33.22 -33.79
CA ALA A 395 -46.45 34.53 -33.71
C ALA A 395 -45.58 35.64 -33.08
N ARG A 396 -44.49 35.29 -32.40
CA ARG A 396 -43.50 36.25 -31.87
C ARG A 396 -42.22 36.31 -32.70
N ALA A 397 -42.02 35.31 -33.56
CA ALA A 397 -40.82 35.18 -34.38
C ALA A 397 -40.96 35.87 -35.74
N PHE A 398 -42.18 35.98 -36.26
CA PHE A 398 -42.49 36.71 -37.49
C PHE A 398 -43.54 37.79 -37.23
N ASP A 399 -43.40 38.96 -37.86
CA ASP A 399 -44.36 40.05 -37.76
C ASP A 399 -45.57 39.87 -38.70
N ALA A 400 -46.52 40.81 -38.67
CA ALA A 400 -47.73 40.75 -39.48
C ALA A 400 -47.48 40.84 -41.02
N ALA A 401 -46.28 41.23 -41.44
CA ALA A 401 -45.84 41.23 -42.83
C ALA A 401 -45.02 39.99 -43.21
N GLY A 402 -44.84 39.04 -42.28
CA GLY A 402 -44.07 37.82 -42.48
C GLY A 402 -42.55 38.01 -42.35
N GLN A 403 -42.08 39.16 -41.87
CA GLN A 403 -40.65 39.43 -41.71
C GLN A 403 -40.14 38.94 -40.33
N PRO A 404 -38.91 38.42 -40.24
CA PRO A 404 -38.36 37.92 -38.99
C PRO A 404 -38.17 39.05 -37.98
N THR A 405 -38.61 38.82 -36.75
CA THR A 405 -38.43 39.76 -35.64
C THR A 405 -37.03 39.63 -35.04
N LYS A 406 -36.61 40.60 -34.21
CA LYS A 406 -35.36 40.49 -33.43
C LYS A 406 -35.27 39.21 -32.59
N ALA A 407 -36.41 38.61 -32.22
CA ALA A 407 -36.44 37.34 -31.48
C ALA A 407 -36.05 36.16 -32.37
N ALA A 408 -36.48 36.13 -33.64
CA ALA A 408 -36.05 35.13 -34.61
C ALA A 408 -34.58 35.31 -35.01
N GLU A 409 -34.13 36.55 -35.23
CA GLU A 409 -32.73 36.87 -35.55
C GLU A 409 -31.77 36.49 -34.41
N GLY A 410 -32.14 36.81 -33.17
CA GLY A 410 -31.36 36.44 -31.98
C GLY A 410 -31.32 34.93 -31.78
N PHE A 411 -32.43 34.23 -32.01
CA PHE A 411 -32.49 32.78 -31.93
C PHE A 411 -31.63 32.10 -33.00
N ALA A 412 -31.74 32.50 -34.28
CA ALA A 412 -30.93 31.98 -35.37
C ALA A 412 -29.42 32.14 -35.10
N ARG A 413 -29.01 33.34 -34.68
CA ARG A 413 -27.62 33.65 -34.32
C ARG A 413 -27.12 32.79 -33.15
N SER A 414 -27.95 32.57 -32.14
CA SER A 414 -27.59 31.72 -30.99
C SER A 414 -27.40 30.24 -31.34
N LYS A 415 -27.93 29.80 -32.50
CA LYS A 415 -27.84 28.43 -32.99
C LYS A 415 -26.95 28.28 -34.22
N GLY A 416 -26.30 29.36 -34.66
CA GLY A 416 -25.36 29.36 -35.78
C GLY A 416 -26.00 29.04 -37.14
N VAL A 417 -27.31 29.31 -37.28
CA VAL A 417 -28.06 29.09 -38.54
C VAL A 417 -28.53 30.43 -39.11
N GLU A 418 -28.70 30.49 -40.42
CA GLU A 418 -29.30 31.66 -41.07
C GLU A 418 -30.79 31.78 -40.69
N VAL A 419 -31.29 33.01 -40.57
CA VAL A 419 -32.70 33.27 -40.21
C VAL A 419 -33.66 32.66 -41.23
N SER A 420 -33.25 32.58 -42.49
CA SER A 420 -34.01 31.92 -43.57
C SER A 420 -34.06 30.39 -43.47
N ALA A 421 -33.21 29.78 -42.64
CA ALA A 421 -33.18 28.34 -42.41
C ALA A 421 -34.05 27.91 -41.19
N LEU A 422 -34.75 28.85 -40.57
CA LEU A 422 -35.68 28.58 -39.48
C LEU A 422 -37.00 28.03 -40.03
N GLU A 423 -37.50 26.96 -39.41
CA GLU A 423 -38.74 26.29 -39.80
C GLU A 423 -39.83 26.52 -38.74
N VAL A 424 -41.09 26.61 -39.14
CA VAL A 424 -42.21 26.61 -38.19
C VAL A 424 -42.69 25.17 -38.00
N ARG A 425 -42.66 24.65 -36.78
CA ARG A 425 -43.13 23.30 -36.43
C ARG A 425 -44.13 23.35 -35.28
N GLU A 426 -45.11 22.44 -35.30
CA GLU A 426 -45.98 22.23 -34.15
C GLU A 426 -45.26 21.40 -33.09
N MET A 427 -45.15 21.95 -31.88
CA MET A 427 -44.46 21.33 -30.74
C MET A 427 -45.22 21.68 -29.46
N ASP A 428 -45.47 20.69 -28.59
CA ASP A 428 -46.16 20.85 -27.31
C ASP A 428 -47.52 21.59 -27.41
N GLY A 429 -48.30 21.31 -28.45
CA GLY A 429 -49.64 21.89 -28.64
C GLY A 429 -49.67 23.36 -29.11
N GLY A 430 -48.56 23.89 -29.63
CA GLY A 430 -48.48 25.22 -30.24
C GLY A 430 -47.51 25.31 -31.41
N SER A 431 -47.57 26.40 -32.17
CA SER A 431 -46.68 26.66 -33.32
C SER A 431 -45.44 27.43 -32.89
N TYR A 432 -44.26 26.83 -33.08
CA TYR A 432 -42.97 27.39 -32.69
C TYR A 432 -42.02 27.44 -33.87
N VAL A 433 -41.12 28.41 -33.87
CA VAL A 433 -39.97 28.40 -34.76
C VAL A 433 -38.96 27.39 -34.23
N ALA A 434 -38.39 26.58 -35.10
CA ALA A 434 -37.39 25.58 -34.81
C ALA A 434 -36.17 25.78 -35.71
N ALA A 435 -34.98 25.59 -35.14
CA ALA A 435 -33.74 25.54 -35.90
C ALA A 435 -33.32 24.08 -36.07
N VAL A 436 -33.06 23.64 -37.29
CA VAL A 436 -32.41 22.35 -37.55
C VAL A 436 -30.90 22.57 -37.50
N VAL A 437 -30.28 22.21 -36.38
CA VAL A 437 -28.84 22.32 -36.20
C VAL A 437 -28.20 21.02 -36.66
N ARG A 438 -27.39 21.11 -37.73
CA ARG A 438 -26.59 20.00 -38.25
C ARG A 438 -25.19 20.06 -37.65
N GLN A 439 -24.85 19.09 -36.82
CA GLN A 439 -23.47 18.87 -36.41
C GLN A 439 -22.88 17.73 -37.22
N LYS A 440 -21.87 18.06 -38.03
CA LYS A 440 -21.08 17.05 -38.71
C LYS A 440 -20.38 16.19 -37.67
N GLY A 441 -20.45 14.88 -37.81
CA GLY A 441 -19.68 13.97 -36.98
C GLY A 441 -18.18 14.25 -37.11
N ARG A 442 -17.41 13.72 -36.17
CA ARG A 442 -15.95 13.83 -36.18
C ARG A 442 -15.29 12.46 -36.25
N PRO A 443 -14.04 12.35 -36.74
CA PRO A 443 -13.27 11.12 -36.68
C PRO A 443 -13.15 10.62 -35.24
N ALA A 444 -13.30 9.31 -35.04
CA ALA A 444 -13.27 8.70 -33.71
C ALA A 444 -11.97 9.00 -32.96
N GLY A 445 -10.82 8.93 -33.65
CA GLY A 445 -9.52 9.22 -33.05
C GLY A 445 -9.39 10.64 -32.49
N GLU A 446 -10.03 11.64 -33.11
CA GLU A 446 -10.00 13.02 -32.59
C GLU A 446 -10.82 13.17 -31.31
N VAL A 447 -12.04 12.62 -31.30
CA VAL A 447 -12.93 12.75 -30.14
C VAL A 447 -12.47 11.88 -28.97
N LEU A 448 -11.82 10.75 -29.24
CA LEU A 448 -11.13 9.96 -28.23
C LEU A 448 -9.94 10.73 -27.63
N ALA A 449 -9.09 11.35 -28.46
CA ALA A 449 -7.97 12.14 -27.99
C ALA A 449 -8.39 13.27 -27.01
N GLU A 450 -9.56 13.86 -27.25
CA GLU A 450 -10.12 14.90 -26.37
C GLU A 450 -10.73 14.33 -25.07
N THR A 451 -11.25 13.11 -25.07
CA THR A 451 -12.06 12.58 -23.95
C THR A 451 -11.31 11.61 -23.03
N LEU A 452 -10.28 10.93 -23.54
CA LEU A 452 -9.49 9.97 -22.76
C LEU A 452 -8.84 10.58 -21.50
N PRO A 453 -8.29 11.82 -21.51
CA PRO A 453 -7.81 12.45 -20.28
C PRO A 453 -8.90 12.56 -19.21
N GLY A 454 -10.14 12.87 -19.61
CA GLY A 454 -11.30 12.95 -18.73
C GLY A 454 -11.71 11.59 -18.18
N LEU A 455 -11.65 10.53 -19.01
CA LEU A 455 -11.90 9.15 -18.58
C LEU A 455 -10.91 8.73 -17.49
N ILE A 456 -9.60 8.89 -17.73
CA ILE A 456 -8.57 8.52 -16.77
C ILE A 456 -8.71 9.35 -15.48
N GLY A 457 -8.93 10.66 -15.61
CA GLY A 457 -9.17 11.54 -14.47
C GLY A 457 -10.50 11.33 -13.75
N SER A 458 -11.41 10.50 -14.28
CA SER A 458 -12.68 10.17 -13.62
C SER A 458 -12.56 9.01 -12.63
N LEU A 459 -11.47 8.23 -12.68
CA LEU A 459 -11.24 7.11 -11.77
C LEU A 459 -11.11 7.61 -10.33
N ARG A 460 -11.70 6.86 -9.39
CA ARG A 460 -11.73 7.18 -7.96
C ARG A 460 -11.17 6.02 -7.14
N PHE A 461 -10.37 6.36 -6.14
CA PHE A 461 -9.72 5.41 -5.24
C PHE A 461 -9.92 5.85 -3.80
N GLU A 462 -9.80 4.91 -2.84
CA GLU A 462 -9.94 5.22 -1.42
C GLU A 462 -8.84 6.18 -0.95
N LYS A 463 -7.61 5.92 -1.39
CA LYS A 463 -6.46 6.80 -1.18
C LYS A 463 -5.80 7.12 -2.51
N THR A 464 -5.27 8.33 -2.61
CA THR A 464 -4.54 8.81 -3.78
C THR A 464 -3.29 9.55 -3.36
N MET A 465 -2.34 9.65 -4.28
CA MET A 465 -1.13 10.43 -4.11
C MET A 465 -0.86 11.32 -5.32
N ARG A 466 -0.12 12.40 -5.05
CA ARG A 466 0.58 13.20 -6.06
C ARG A 466 2.03 12.76 -6.11
N TRP A 467 2.68 12.85 -7.25
CA TRP A 467 4.08 12.46 -7.41
C TRP A 467 4.91 13.44 -8.24
N ASN A 468 4.28 14.19 -9.15
CA ASN A 468 4.97 15.15 -10.01
C ASN A 468 4.32 16.53 -10.00
N SER A 469 4.89 17.46 -10.76
CA SER A 469 4.45 18.86 -10.85
C SER A 469 3.05 19.06 -11.42
N THR A 470 2.43 18.05 -12.04
CA THR A 470 1.05 18.20 -12.55
C THR A 470 0.01 18.21 -11.43
N ASN A 471 0.40 17.78 -10.22
CA ASN A 471 -0.48 17.69 -9.05
C ASN A 471 -1.74 16.81 -9.28
N VAL A 472 -1.73 15.98 -10.33
CA VAL A 472 -2.74 14.94 -10.52
C VAL A 472 -2.68 13.95 -9.35
N ALA A 473 -3.85 13.54 -8.89
CA ALA A 473 -4.01 12.52 -7.87
C ALA A 473 -4.46 11.20 -8.51
N TYR A 474 -3.74 10.12 -8.23
CA TYR A 474 -4.06 8.76 -8.67
C TYR A 474 -3.69 7.76 -7.57
N SER A 475 -4.10 6.50 -7.68
CA SER A 475 -3.72 5.48 -6.67
C SER A 475 -2.20 5.35 -6.56
N ARG A 476 -1.49 5.20 -7.70
CA ARG A 476 -0.03 5.14 -7.82
C ARG A 476 0.46 5.91 -9.06
N PRO A 477 1.74 6.34 -9.15
CA PRO A 477 2.25 7.09 -10.29
C PRO A 477 1.99 6.39 -11.62
N ILE A 478 1.35 7.10 -12.56
CA ILE A 478 1.26 6.67 -13.95
C ILE A 478 2.62 6.91 -14.60
N ARG A 479 3.13 5.91 -15.32
CA ARG A 479 4.48 5.92 -15.93
C ARG A 479 4.45 5.81 -17.45
N TRP A 480 3.41 5.24 -18.05
CA TRP A 480 3.22 5.27 -19.50
C TRP A 480 1.74 5.23 -19.89
N LEU A 481 1.47 5.71 -21.10
CA LEU A 481 0.15 5.70 -21.72
C LEU A 481 0.31 5.18 -23.15
N LEU A 482 -0.42 4.12 -23.49
CA LEU A 482 -0.51 3.63 -24.86
C LEU A 482 -1.95 3.76 -25.32
N ALA A 483 -2.15 4.33 -26.51
CA ALA A 483 -3.47 4.42 -27.11
C ALA A 483 -3.42 4.27 -28.62
N LEU A 484 -4.06 3.22 -29.14
CA LEU A 484 -4.07 2.87 -30.56
C LEU A 484 -5.50 2.73 -31.07
N TYR A 485 -5.78 3.32 -32.24
CA TYR A 485 -6.99 3.07 -33.02
C TYR A 485 -6.59 2.51 -34.40
N GLY A 486 -6.80 1.21 -34.60
CA GLY A 486 -6.09 0.44 -35.62
C GLY A 486 -4.58 0.55 -35.39
N GLU A 487 -3.82 0.89 -36.42
CA GLU A 487 -2.35 1.08 -36.33
C GLU A 487 -1.95 2.53 -36.00
N LYS A 488 -2.91 3.38 -35.61
CA LYS A 488 -2.67 4.81 -35.40
C LYS A 488 -2.71 5.16 -33.93
N VAL A 489 -1.71 5.92 -33.47
CA VAL A 489 -1.71 6.49 -32.12
C VAL A 489 -2.85 7.49 -31.99
N VAL A 490 -3.59 7.41 -30.87
CA VAL A 490 -4.56 8.42 -30.43
C VAL A 490 -3.81 9.36 -29.47
N PRO A 491 -3.36 10.55 -29.92
CA PRO A 491 -2.45 11.38 -29.15
C PRO A 491 -3.21 12.24 -28.13
N PHE A 492 -2.93 12.04 -26.85
CA PHE A 492 -3.41 12.88 -25.76
C PHE A 492 -2.33 13.02 -24.68
N GLU A 493 -2.54 13.96 -23.76
CA GLU A 493 -1.67 14.16 -22.61
C GLU A 493 -2.48 14.04 -21.31
N TYR A 494 -1.90 13.35 -20.32
CA TYR A 494 -2.47 13.24 -18.98
C TYR A 494 -1.35 13.03 -17.95
N ALA A 495 -1.43 13.72 -16.80
CA ALA A 495 -0.45 13.67 -15.71
C ALA A 495 1.01 13.92 -16.15
N GLY A 496 1.22 14.71 -17.21
CA GLY A 496 2.54 15.03 -17.77
C GLY A 496 3.10 13.96 -18.70
N LEU A 497 2.30 12.95 -19.06
CA LEU A 497 2.64 11.90 -20.00
C LEU A 497 1.85 12.05 -21.29
N ARG A 498 2.52 11.81 -22.42
CA ARG A 498 1.89 11.74 -23.73
C ARG A 498 1.62 10.29 -24.11
N SER A 499 0.43 10.01 -24.64
CA SER A 499 0.12 8.68 -25.17
C SER A 499 0.97 8.35 -26.40
N GLY A 500 1.38 7.09 -26.50
CA GLY A 500 2.18 6.58 -27.61
C GLY A 500 1.76 5.18 -28.03
N ASN A 501 2.72 4.43 -28.59
CA ASN A 501 2.57 3.05 -29.02
C ASN A 501 3.56 2.09 -28.33
N VAL A 502 4.11 2.47 -27.18
CA VAL A 502 5.09 1.66 -26.45
C VAL A 502 4.44 1.13 -25.18
N THR A 503 4.47 -0.19 -25.00
CA THR A 503 4.09 -0.85 -23.74
C THR A 503 5.34 -1.28 -22.98
N ARG A 504 5.18 -1.72 -21.74
CA ARG A 504 6.26 -2.26 -20.92
C ARG A 504 6.10 -3.75 -20.65
N GLY A 505 7.18 -4.48 -20.78
CA GLY A 505 7.28 -5.90 -20.45
C GLY A 505 7.25 -6.18 -18.94
N LEU A 506 7.39 -7.46 -18.62
CA LEU A 506 7.59 -7.94 -17.26
C LEU A 506 8.91 -7.35 -16.74
N ARG A 507 8.91 -6.91 -15.48
CA ARG A 507 10.11 -6.33 -14.88
C ARG A 507 11.27 -7.33 -14.95
N PHE A 508 12.45 -6.85 -15.36
CA PHE A 508 13.67 -7.64 -15.58
C PHE A 508 13.61 -8.67 -16.72
N ALA A 509 12.57 -8.64 -17.55
CA ALA A 509 12.52 -9.37 -18.81
C ALA A 509 12.89 -8.44 -19.97
N GLU A 510 13.69 -8.94 -20.91
CA GLU A 510 14.01 -8.22 -22.14
C GLU A 510 13.06 -8.66 -23.28
N PRO A 511 12.58 -7.74 -24.13
CA PRO A 511 12.74 -6.28 -24.02
C PRO A 511 11.86 -5.66 -22.91
N VAL A 512 12.39 -4.65 -22.20
CA VAL A 512 11.64 -3.90 -21.17
C VAL A 512 10.59 -2.97 -21.77
N GLU A 513 10.93 -2.26 -22.84
CA GLU A 513 10.02 -1.40 -23.60
C GLU A 513 9.75 -2.02 -24.97
N ILE A 514 8.48 -2.14 -25.34
CA ILE A 514 8.04 -2.90 -26.50
C ILE A 514 7.18 -2.01 -27.38
N PRO A 515 7.64 -1.63 -28.59
CA PRO A 515 6.80 -0.96 -29.57
C PRO A 515 5.67 -1.88 -30.03
N VAL A 516 4.47 -1.32 -30.14
CA VAL A 516 3.24 -2.00 -30.54
C VAL A 516 2.76 -1.37 -31.84
N GLY A 517 2.64 -2.16 -32.90
CA GLY A 517 2.14 -1.72 -34.20
C GLY A 517 0.61 -1.75 -34.30
N SER A 518 -0.05 -2.66 -33.58
CA SER A 518 -1.50 -2.78 -33.59
C SER A 518 -2.08 -3.33 -32.27
N PRO A 519 -3.37 -3.11 -31.98
CA PRO A 519 -4.05 -3.72 -30.84
C PRO A 519 -4.00 -5.25 -30.79
N GLY A 520 -3.90 -5.95 -31.93
CA GLY A 520 -3.75 -7.40 -31.94
C GLY A 520 -2.35 -7.83 -31.48
N GLU A 521 -1.31 -7.18 -32.03
CA GLU A 521 0.08 -7.43 -31.68
C GLU A 521 0.37 -7.21 -30.19
N TYR A 522 -0.32 -6.25 -29.56
CA TYR A 522 -0.21 -5.99 -28.12
C TYR A 522 -0.37 -7.25 -27.27
N PHE A 523 -1.43 -8.05 -27.52
CA PHE A 523 -1.70 -9.24 -26.74
C PHE A 523 -0.65 -10.33 -26.99
N ASP A 524 -0.24 -10.53 -28.24
CA ASP A 524 0.82 -11.47 -28.61
C ASP A 524 2.16 -11.12 -27.95
N LEU A 525 2.46 -9.83 -27.79
CA LEU A 525 3.69 -9.36 -27.14
C LEU A 525 3.68 -9.61 -25.63
N LEU A 526 2.56 -9.41 -24.95
CA LEU A 526 2.43 -9.70 -23.52
C LEU A 526 2.47 -11.20 -23.24
N GLU A 527 1.84 -12.02 -24.09
CA GLU A 527 1.86 -13.48 -23.95
C GLU A 527 3.28 -14.05 -24.06
N LYS A 528 4.15 -13.49 -24.91
CA LYS A 528 5.56 -13.90 -25.03
C LYS A 528 6.36 -13.78 -23.73
N GLN A 529 5.98 -12.84 -22.86
CA GLN A 529 6.58 -12.69 -21.52
C GLN A 529 5.68 -13.27 -20.41
N ASN A 530 4.71 -14.12 -20.79
CA ASN A 530 3.77 -14.78 -19.89
C ASN A 530 3.02 -13.81 -18.97
N ILE A 531 2.64 -12.64 -19.48
CA ILE A 531 1.82 -11.66 -18.76
C ILE A 531 0.35 -11.99 -19.00
N LEU A 532 -0.36 -12.36 -17.94
CA LEU A 532 -1.76 -12.78 -18.01
C LEU A 532 -2.69 -11.63 -17.62
N LEU A 533 -3.23 -10.88 -18.58
CA LEU A 533 -4.11 -9.73 -18.28
C LEU A 533 -5.43 -10.12 -17.61
N ASP A 534 -5.99 -11.27 -17.95
CA ASP A 534 -7.29 -11.72 -17.47
C ASP A 534 -7.20 -12.27 -16.04
N ILE A 535 -7.83 -11.61 -15.08
CA ILE A 535 -7.77 -12.00 -13.66
C ILE A 535 -8.35 -13.40 -13.44
N PRO A 536 -9.55 -13.77 -13.97
CA PRO A 536 -10.07 -15.13 -13.85
C PRO A 536 -9.12 -16.19 -14.43
N ALA A 537 -8.55 -15.98 -15.62
CA ALA A 537 -7.58 -16.90 -16.18
C ALA A 537 -6.32 -17.02 -15.29
N ARG A 538 -5.82 -15.89 -14.76
CA ARG A 538 -4.66 -15.87 -13.85
C ARG A 538 -4.94 -16.65 -12.56
N GLN A 539 -6.14 -16.49 -11.96
CA GLN A 539 -6.56 -17.26 -10.80
C GLN A 539 -6.62 -18.77 -11.09
N GLN A 540 -7.13 -19.17 -12.26
CA GLN A 540 -7.17 -20.59 -12.66
C GLN A 540 -5.77 -21.18 -12.81
N VAL A 541 -4.83 -20.44 -13.42
CA VAL A 541 -3.43 -20.86 -13.55
C VAL A 541 -2.79 -21.03 -12.17
N ILE A 542 -2.95 -20.04 -11.28
CA ILE A 542 -2.41 -20.11 -9.91
C ILE A 542 -3.02 -21.30 -9.16
N ALA A 543 -4.34 -21.44 -9.14
CA ALA A 543 -5.02 -22.54 -8.44
C ALA A 543 -4.54 -23.91 -8.94
N GLY A 544 -4.38 -24.07 -10.25
CA GLY A 544 -3.85 -25.31 -10.85
C GLY A 544 -2.42 -25.62 -10.39
N GLN A 545 -1.52 -24.64 -10.42
CA GLN A 545 -0.12 -24.81 -9.99
C GLN A 545 -0.03 -25.14 -8.50
N VAL A 546 -0.74 -24.39 -7.65
CA VAL A 546 -0.73 -24.56 -6.19
C VAL A 546 -1.31 -25.93 -5.82
N GLN A 547 -2.41 -26.35 -6.45
CA GLN A 547 -3.01 -27.66 -6.20
C GLN A 547 -2.07 -28.82 -6.62
N ALA A 548 -1.38 -28.70 -7.75
CA ALA A 548 -0.43 -29.71 -8.22
C ALA A 548 0.73 -29.89 -7.23
N LEU A 549 1.35 -28.79 -6.79
CA LEU A 549 2.45 -28.81 -5.82
C LEU A 549 2.03 -29.35 -4.44
N ALA A 550 0.78 -29.11 -4.03
CA ALA A 550 0.25 -29.71 -2.79
C ALA A 550 0.11 -31.23 -2.90
N GLN A 551 -0.34 -31.72 -4.05
CA GLN A 551 -0.52 -33.16 -4.30
C GLN A 551 0.80 -33.93 -4.32
N GLU A 552 1.90 -33.31 -4.77
CA GLU A 552 3.24 -33.92 -4.74
C GLU A 552 3.68 -34.34 -3.34
N VAL A 553 3.21 -33.64 -2.30
CA VAL A 553 3.47 -33.97 -0.90
C VAL A 553 2.31 -34.70 -0.23
N GLY A 554 1.34 -35.19 -1.00
CA GLY A 554 0.13 -35.85 -0.49
C GLY A 554 -0.69 -34.94 0.41
N GLY A 555 -0.81 -33.66 0.04
CA GLY A 555 -1.64 -32.69 0.72
C GLY A 555 -2.61 -32.00 -0.23
N GLU A 556 -3.41 -31.11 0.35
CA GLU A 556 -4.40 -30.27 -0.31
C GLU A 556 -4.28 -28.84 0.22
N ILE A 557 -4.81 -27.88 -0.53
CA ILE A 557 -4.84 -26.48 -0.14
C ILE A 557 -6.10 -26.19 0.64
N ILE A 558 -5.94 -25.41 1.71
CA ILE A 558 -7.09 -24.85 2.43
C ILE A 558 -7.76 -23.84 1.52
N ASP A 559 -9.00 -24.11 1.11
CA ASP A 559 -9.75 -23.23 0.21
C ASP A 559 -9.85 -21.81 0.77
N ASP A 560 -9.38 -20.84 -0.03
CA ASP A 560 -9.47 -19.42 0.26
C ASP A 560 -9.51 -18.61 -1.04
N PRO A 561 -10.73 -18.37 -1.58
CA PRO A 561 -10.91 -17.58 -2.78
C PRO A 561 -10.45 -16.13 -2.63
N ALA A 562 -10.50 -15.56 -1.42
CA ALA A 562 -10.08 -14.18 -1.18
C ALA A 562 -8.55 -14.05 -1.28
N LEU A 563 -7.81 -14.98 -0.69
CA LEU A 563 -6.36 -15.04 -0.84
C LEU A 563 -5.95 -15.27 -2.31
N LEU A 564 -6.63 -16.17 -3.01
CA LEU A 564 -6.36 -16.41 -4.44
C LEU A 564 -6.59 -15.16 -5.28
N ALA A 565 -7.67 -14.41 -5.01
CA ALA A 565 -7.95 -13.16 -5.68
C ALA A 565 -6.89 -12.09 -5.39
N GLU A 566 -6.50 -11.92 -4.12
CA GLU A 566 -5.43 -11.00 -3.71
C GLU A 566 -4.12 -11.34 -4.43
N VAL A 567 -3.67 -12.60 -4.37
CA VAL A 567 -2.41 -13.06 -4.98
C VAL A 567 -2.41 -12.89 -6.50
N ALA A 568 -3.52 -13.19 -7.17
CA ALA A 568 -3.63 -12.95 -8.61
C ALA A 568 -3.42 -11.46 -8.96
N ASN A 569 -3.92 -10.55 -8.11
CA ASN A 569 -3.73 -9.12 -8.26
C ASN A 569 -2.42 -8.58 -7.68
N LEU A 570 -1.47 -9.45 -7.28
CA LEU A 570 -0.09 -9.08 -6.92
C LEU A 570 0.93 -9.45 -7.99
N VAL A 571 0.54 -10.22 -9.01
CA VAL A 571 1.48 -10.75 -10.03
C VAL A 571 0.93 -10.54 -11.44
N GLU A 572 1.83 -10.32 -12.40
CA GLU A 572 1.55 -10.30 -13.85
C GLU A 572 1.80 -11.67 -14.49
N SER A 573 2.86 -12.36 -14.05
CA SER A 573 3.33 -13.64 -14.57
C SER A 573 3.50 -14.64 -13.42
N PRO A 574 2.47 -15.43 -13.07
CA PRO A 574 2.49 -16.28 -11.89
C PRO A 574 3.36 -17.54 -12.07
N ALA A 575 4.20 -17.81 -11.08
CA ALA A 575 4.82 -19.12 -10.87
C ALA A 575 4.75 -19.52 -9.39
N ALA A 576 4.11 -20.65 -9.10
CA ALA A 576 4.03 -21.21 -7.76
C ALA A 576 5.29 -22.03 -7.41
N LEU A 577 5.80 -21.87 -6.20
CA LEU A 577 6.96 -22.59 -5.65
C LEU A 577 6.60 -23.15 -4.27
N ARG A 578 6.98 -24.40 -4.02
CA ARG A 578 6.74 -25.08 -2.73
C ARG A 578 7.91 -24.85 -1.78
N GLY A 579 7.63 -24.25 -0.63
CA GLY A 579 8.54 -24.16 0.50
C GLY A 579 8.19 -25.15 1.62
N SER A 580 9.10 -25.29 2.56
CA SER A 580 8.98 -26.13 3.74
C SER A 580 9.40 -25.40 5.02
N PHE A 581 9.01 -25.93 6.18
CA PHE A 581 9.46 -25.42 7.47
C PHE A 581 9.69 -26.55 8.47
N ASP A 582 10.36 -26.27 9.59
CA ASP A 582 10.62 -27.28 10.61
C ASP A 582 9.30 -27.79 11.21
N SER A 583 9.07 -29.09 11.12
CA SER A 583 7.92 -29.79 11.70
C SER A 583 7.74 -29.54 13.20
N ALA A 584 8.78 -29.14 13.93
CA ALA A 584 8.68 -28.75 15.33
C ALA A 584 7.69 -27.58 15.55
N HIS A 585 7.51 -26.69 14.56
CA HIS A 585 6.54 -25.60 14.63
C HIS A 585 5.09 -26.08 14.65
N LEU A 586 4.78 -27.31 14.20
CA LEU A 586 3.44 -27.88 14.26
C LEU A 586 2.94 -28.12 15.70
N GLN A 587 3.79 -27.91 16.71
CA GLN A 587 3.37 -27.86 18.12
C GLN A 587 2.63 -26.56 18.48
N LEU A 588 2.77 -25.51 17.67
CA LEU A 588 1.98 -24.28 17.79
C LEU A 588 0.55 -24.52 17.28
N PRO A 589 -0.44 -23.76 17.79
CA PRO A 589 -1.80 -23.84 17.26
C PRO A 589 -1.83 -23.62 15.75
N HIS A 590 -2.56 -24.46 15.02
CA HIS A 590 -2.59 -24.43 13.55
C HIS A 590 -3.07 -23.08 13.02
N GLU A 591 -4.02 -22.45 13.71
CA GLU A 591 -4.59 -21.15 13.36
C GLU A 591 -3.55 -20.02 13.42
N VAL A 592 -2.56 -20.13 14.32
CA VAL A 592 -1.43 -19.19 14.39
C VAL A 592 -0.58 -19.33 13.13
N LEU A 593 -0.18 -20.56 12.79
CA LEU A 593 0.67 -20.83 11.62
C LEU A 593 -0.02 -20.43 10.31
N ILE A 594 -1.30 -20.78 10.16
CA ILE A 594 -2.13 -20.43 9.01
C ILE A 594 -2.26 -18.91 8.89
N SER A 595 -2.57 -18.21 9.99
CA SER A 595 -2.71 -16.76 10.00
C SER A 595 -1.40 -16.07 9.61
N VAL A 596 -0.26 -16.56 10.10
CA VAL A 596 1.06 -16.04 9.75
C VAL A 596 1.35 -16.20 8.26
N MET A 597 1.16 -17.41 7.71
CA MET A 597 1.41 -17.69 6.29
C MET A 597 0.50 -16.88 5.37
N LYS A 598 -0.78 -16.75 5.70
CA LYS A 598 -1.76 -16.08 4.84
C LYS A 598 -1.66 -14.56 4.92
N LYS A 599 -1.77 -13.99 6.13
CA LYS A 599 -1.89 -12.53 6.29
C LYS A 599 -0.61 -11.77 6.01
N HIS A 600 0.53 -12.31 6.45
CA HIS A 600 1.80 -11.59 6.37
C HIS A 600 2.60 -11.95 5.13
N GLN A 601 2.30 -13.07 4.47
CA GLN A 601 3.14 -13.61 3.40
C GLN A 601 2.36 -14.05 2.15
N ARG A 602 1.02 -14.10 2.22
CA ARG A 602 0.14 -14.51 1.12
C ARG A 602 0.49 -15.90 0.57
N TYR A 603 0.91 -16.80 1.46
CA TYR A 603 1.18 -18.19 1.12
C TYR A 603 -0.06 -19.05 1.27
N PHE A 604 -0.11 -20.12 0.48
CA PHE A 604 -1.12 -21.16 0.57
C PHE A 604 -0.62 -22.29 1.49
N PRO A 605 -1.21 -22.48 2.68
CA PRO A 605 -0.83 -23.56 3.57
C PRO A 605 -1.25 -24.92 3.00
N VAL A 606 -0.39 -25.92 3.15
CA VAL A 606 -0.71 -27.30 2.74
C VAL A 606 -1.22 -28.10 3.94
N ALA A 607 -2.37 -28.74 3.79
CA ALA A 607 -2.99 -29.59 4.80
C ALA A 607 -3.25 -31.00 4.27
N GLN A 608 -3.61 -31.92 5.15
CA GLN A 608 -4.14 -33.24 4.82
C GLN A 608 -5.17 -33.62 5.90
N ASP A 609 -6.40 -33.94 5.49
CA ASP A 609 -7.50 -34.29 6.40
C ASP A 609 -7.71 -33.23 7.50
N GLY A 610 -7.59 -31.94 7.14
CA GLY A 610 -7.71 -30.81 8.07
C GLY A 610 -6.50 -30.59 9.01
N LYS A 611 -5.42 -31.37 8.89
CA LYS A 611 -4.19 -31.18 9.66
C LYS A 611 -3.11 -30.52 8.82
N LEU A 612 -2.44 -29.51 9.37
CA LEU A 612 -1.40 -28.78 8.67
C LEU A 612 -0.16 -29.67 8.44
N LYS A 613 0.40 -29.62 7.22
CA LYS A 613 1.70 -30.23 6.87
C LYS A 613 2.80 -29.16 6.95
N PRO A 614 4.08 -29.54 7.09
CA PRO A 614 5.20 -28.60 7.17
C PRO A 614 5.58 -28.00 5.80
N TYR A 615 4.58 -27.66 4.99
CA TYR A 615 4.74 -27.12 3.64
C TYR A 615 3.79 -25.94 3.41
N PHE A 616 4.25 -25.03 2.57
CA PHE A 616 3.47 -23.91 2.07
C PHE A 616 3.83 -23.68 0.59
N ILE A 617 2.97 -22.96 -0.11
CA ILE A 617 3.23 -22.58 -1.49
C ILE A 617 3.19 -21.07 -1.61
N ALA A 618 4.27 -20.51 -2.14
CA ALA A 618 4.37 -19.10 -2.49
C ALA A 618 4.13 -18.94 -4.00
N VAL A 619 3.50 -17.86 -4.40
CA VAL A 619 3.34 -17.50 -5.83
C VAL A 619 4.20 -16.30 -6.11
N THR A 620 5.10 -16.40 -7.08
CA THR A 620 6.06 -15.37 -7.50
C THR A 620 5.58 -14.65 -8.74
N ASN A 621 6.15 -13.46 -9.02
CA ASN A 621 5.92 -12.75 -10.28
C ASN A 621 6.97 -13.11 -11.36
N ARG A 622 7.44 -14.36 -11.34
CA ARG A 622 8.57 -14.86 -12.16
C ARG A 622 8.19 -16.05 -13.04
N GLY A 623 6.96 -16.06 -13.57
CA GLY A 623 6.48 -17.06 -14.54
C GLY A 623 7.19 -17.04 -15.89
N TYR A 624 8.15 -16.14 -16.10
CA TYR A 624 8.98 -16.05 -17.30
C TYR A 624 10.44 -15.82 -16.92
N GLY A 625 11.34 -16.58 -17.55
CA GLY A 625 12.79 -16.36 -17.47
C GLY A 625 13.45 -16.70 -16.13
N LEU A 626 12.77 -17.38 -15.21
CA LEU A 626 13.35 -17.90 -13.98
C LEU A 626 14.04 -19.24 -14.24
N ASP A 627 15.31 -19.36 -13.83
CA ASP A 627 16.04 -20.61 -13.88
C ASP A 627 15.98 -21.34 -12.52
N LYS A 628 16.50 -22.58 -12.50
CA LYS A 628 16.48 -23.41 -11.30
C LYS A 628 17.24 -22.81 -10.11
N GLU A 629 18.32 -22.07 -10.37
CA GLU A 629 19.07 -21.39 -9.31
C GLU A 629 18.21 -20.30 -8.67
N GLY A 630 17.48 -19.53 -9.49
CA GLY A 630 16.51 -18.54 -9.02
C GLY A 630 15.35 -19.16 -8.24
N GLU A 631 14.80 -20.30 -8.70
CA GLU A 631 13.77 -21.04 -7.93
C GLU A 631 14.29 -21.43 -6.54
N GLU A 632 15.51 -21.96 -6.45
CA GLU A 632 16.12 -22.36 -5.18
C GLU A 632 16.37 -21.15 -4.24
N LEU A 633 16.80 -20.00 -4.79
CA LEU A 633 16.99 -18.77 -4.02
C LEU A 633 15.66 -18.23 -3.49
N ILE A 634 14.64 -18.18 -4.32
CA ILE A 634 13.31 -17.71 -3.92
C ILE A 634 12.74 -18.61 -2.83
N VAL A 635 12.84 -19.94 -2.98
CA VAL A 635 12.38 -20.88 -1.94
C VAL A 635 13.14 -20.66 -0.63
N ASP A 636 14.48 -20.59 -0.66
CA ASP A 636 15.31 -20.37 0.54
C ASP A 636 14.93 -19.07 1.28
N GLY A 637 14.71 -17.97 0.54
CA GLY A 637 14.26 -16.70 1.10
C GLY A 637 12.88 -16.79 1.78
N ASN A 638 11.90 -17.40 1.11
CA ASN A 638 10.54 -17.53 1.66
C ASN A 638 10.54 -18.47 2.89
N GLU A 639 11.34 -19.55 2.88
CA GLU A 639 11.52 -20.44 4.04
C GLU A 639 12.18 -19.72 5.23
N HIS A 640 13.17 -18.87 4.97
CA HIS A 640 13.81 -18.04 6.00
C HIS A 640 12.79 -17.12 6.68
N VAL A 641 11.92 -16.47 5.90
CA VAL A 641 10.89 -15.56 6.42
C VAL A 641 9.89 -16.30 7.31
N ILE A 642 9.40 -17.46 6.87
CA ILE A 642 8.50 -18.28 7.70
C ILE A 642 9.15 -18.72 8.99
N ARG A 643 10.41 -19.17 8.93
CA ARG A 643 11.16 -19.57 10.12
C ARG A 643 11.22 -18.43 11.14
N ALA A 644 11.52 -17.22 10.71
CA ALA A 644 11.58 -16.06 11.59
C ALA A 644 10.21 -15.71 12.18
N ARG A 645 9.15 -15.71 11.37
CA ARG A 645 7.78 -15.42 11.84
C ARG A 645 7.24 -16.49 12.79
N PHE A 646 7.56 -17.76 12.56
CA PHE A 646 7.20 -18.84 13.48
C PHE A 646 8.03 -18.83 14.76
N ALA A 647 9.28 -18.36 14.72
CA ALA A 647 10.07 -18.11 15.92
C ALA A 647 9.44 -16.99 16.79
N ASP A 648 8.96 -15.90 16.17
CA ASP A 648 8.19 -14.86 16.87
C ASP A 648 6.90 -15.42 17.48
N ALA A 649 6.13 -16.17 16.70
CA ALA A 649 4.90 -16.79 17.19
C ALA A 649 5.18 -17.73 18.37
N ALA A 650 6.24 -18.54 18.29
CA ALA A 650 6.68 -19.41 19.38
C ALA A 650 7.09 -18.63 20.62
N PHE A 651 7.82 -17.51 20.45
CA PHE A 651 8.20 -16.62 21.54
C PHE A 651 6.96 -16.08 22.27
N PHE A 652 5.99 -15.52 21.54
CA PHE A 652 4.77 -14.98 22.15
C PHE A 652 3.98 -16.04 22.90
N VAL A 653 3.76 -17.22 22.31
CA VAL A 653 3.08 -18.33 23.01
C VAL A 653 3.84 -18.74 24.26
N ARG A 654 5.17 -18.81 24.20
CA ARG A 654 6.01 -19.17 25.34
C ARG A 654 5.94 -18.14 26.45
N GLU A 655 5.90 -16.85 26.15
CA GLU A 655 5.71 -15.80 27.16
C GLU A 655 4.30 -15.87 27.77
N ASP A 656 3.29 -16.04 26.92
CA ASP A 656 1.89 -16.05 27.36
C ASP A 656 1.58 -17.20 28.31
N VAL A 657 2.09 -18.40 28.02
CA VAL A 657 1.82 -19.62 28.80
C VAL A 657 2.62 -19.71 30.12
N LYS A 658 3.50 -18.73 30.42
CA LYS A 658 4.15 -18.65 31.75
C LYS A 658 3.17 -18.37 32.88
N LYS A 659 1.99 -17.82 32.57
CA LYS A 659 0.94 -17.49 33.53
C LYS A 659 -0.41 -18.09 33.09
N PRO A 660 -1.26 -18.54 34.02
CA PRO A 660 -2.62 -18.95 33.69
C PRO A 660 -3.41 -17.81 33.05
N LEU A 661 -4.36 -18.14 32.17
CA LEU A 661 -5.18 -17.16 31.44
C LEU A 661 -5.89 -16.16 32.38
N ALA A 662 -6.32 -16.63 33.56
CA ALA A 662 -6.99 -15.79 34.56
C ALA A 662 -6.13 -14.60 35.07
N GLU A 663 -4.80 -14.73 35.06
CA GLU A 663 -3.90 -13.64 35.49
C GLU A 663 -3.85 -12.48 34.49
N TYR A 664 -4.36 -12.66 33.27
CA TYR A 664 -4.47 -11.60 32.27
C TYR A 664 -5.75 -10.77 32.43
N VAL A 665 -6.75 -11.26 33.18
CA VAL A 665 -8.02 -10.55 33.38
C VAL A 665 -7.83 -9.15 33.99
N PRO A 666 -7.01 -8.94 35.05
CA PRO A 666 -6.77 -7.60 35.59
C PRO A 666 -6.16 -6.64 34.57
N LYS A 667 -5.32 -7.13 33.65
CA LYS A 667 -4.69 -6.30 32.61
C LYS A 667 -5.72 -5.71 31.64
N LEU A 668 -6.92 -6.27 31.53
CA LEU A 668 -8.01 -5.72 30.71
C LEU A 668 -8.46 -4.32 31.15
N GLN A 669 -8.11 -3.87 32.36
CA GLN A 669 -8.33 -2.49 32.81
C GLN A 669 -7.57 -1.47 31.96
N THR A 670 -6.43 -1.86 31.40
CA THR A 670 -5.59 -1.00 30.56
C THR A 670 -6.15 -0.83 29.14
N LEU A 671 -7.00 -1.78 28.69
CA LEU A 671 -7.60 -1.77 27.36
C LEU A 671 -8.93 -1.03 27.40
N THR A 672 -8.96 0.17 26.84
CA THR A 672 -10.20 0.95 26.75
C THR A 672 -11.19 0.28 25.81
N PHE A 673 -12.40 -0.03 26.30
CA PHE A 673 -13.49 -0.51 25.45
C PHE A 673 -14.21 0.67 24.80
N GLN A 674 -14.62 1.65 25.61
CA GLN A 674 -15.26 2.88 25.15
C GLN A 674 -15.15 3.94 26.26
N LEU A 675 -14.87 5.20 25.89
CA LEU A 675 -14.54 6.29 26.83
C LEU A 675 -15.50 6.45 28.02
N LYS A 676 -16.82 6.35 27.80
CA LYS A 676 -17.86 6.47 28.82
C LYS A 676 -18.26 5.13 29.47
N LEU A 677 -17.97 4.00 28.81
CA LEU A 677 -18.29 2.66 29.30
C LEU A 677 -17.10 1.97 29.97
N GLY A 678 -15.93 2.60 30.01
CA GLY A 678 -14.73 2.11 30.68
C GLY A 678 -13.92 1.12 29.85
N SER A 679 -13.28 0.20 30.56
CA SER A 679 -12.31 -0.76 30.04
C SER A 679 -12.94 -2.06 29.52
N MET A 680 -12.11 -2.90 28.88
CA MET A 680 -12.48 -4.28 28.55
C MET A 680 -12.75 -5.11 29.81
N TYR A 681 -12.12 -4.77 30.95
CA TYR A 681 -12.46 -5.37 32.24
C TYR A 681 -13.88 -5.01 32.67
N ASP A 682 -14.27 -3.74 32.54
CA ASP A 682 -15.64 -3.29 32.87
C ASP A 682 -16.69 -3.93 31.95
N LYS A 683 -16.34 -4.11 30.67
CA LYS A 683 -17.18 -4.88 29.72
C LYS A 683 -17.32 -6.32 30.17
N THR A 684 -16.22 -6.97 30.56
CA THR A 684 -16.21 -8.36 31.04
C THR A 684 -17.13 -8.52 32.27
N ARG A 685 -17.04 -7.60 33.24
CA ARG A 685 -17.94 -7.61 34.41
C ARG A 685 -19.42 -7.46 34.04
N ARG A 686 -19.74 -6.65 33.03
CA ARG A 686 -21.11 -6.53 32.51
C ARG A 686 -21.58 -7.83 31.85
N ILE A 687 -20.72 -8.50 31.08
CA ILE A 687 -21.04 -9.81 30.47
C ILE A 687 -21.33 -10.82 31.58
N VAL A 688 -20.45 -10.95 32.58
CA VAL A 688 -20.65 -11.85 33.73
C VAL A 688 -22.00 -11.59 34.42
N ALA A 689 -22.36 -10.32 34.66
CA ALA A 689 -23.63 -9.97 35.30
C ALA A 689 -24.88 -10.32 34.45
N LEU A 690 -24.74 -10.41 33.11
CA LEU A 690 -25.81 -10.84 32.23
C LEU A 690 -25.99 -12.35 32.23
N VAL A 691 -24.93 -13.12 32.53
CA VAL A 691 -24.98 -14.58 32.52
C VAL A 691 -26.07 -15.10 33.44
N ASP A 692 -26.15 -14.63 34.69
CA ASP A 692 -27.13 -15.10 35.66
C ASP A 692 -28.59 -14.88 35.19
N GLN A 693 -28.85 -13.73 34.57
CA GLN A 693 -30.19 -13.37 34.08
C GLN A 693 -30.60 -14.24 32.89
N LEU A 694 -29.68 -14.45 31.95
CA LEU A 694 -29.92 -15.26 30.75
C LEU A 694 -30.00 -16.74 31.09
N ALA A 695 -29.11 -17.24 31.95
CA ALA A 695 -29.08 -18.63 32.40
C ALA A 695 -30.40 -19.04 33.06
N THR A 696 -30.96 -18.15 33.89
CA THR A 696 -32.26 -18.37 34.53
C THR A 696 -33.40 -18.39 33.51
N LYS A 697 -33.40 -17.46 32.55
CA LYS A 697 -34.45 -17.37 31.51
C LYS A 697 -34.45 -18.57 30.55
N LEU A 698 -33.27 -19.13 30.28
CA LEU A 698 -33.08 -20.25 29.38
C LEU A 698 -33.07 -21.61 30.10
N ALA A 699 -33.20 -21.62 31.43
CA ALA A 699 -33.23 -22.82 32.28
C ALA A 699 -32.01 -23.75 32.07
N LEU A 700 -30.81 -23.17 31.99
CA LEU A 700 -29.58 -23.95 31.79
C LEU A 700 -29.30 -24.90 32.99
N PRO A 701 -28.79 -26.12 32.74
CA PRO A 701 -28.23 -27.00 33.75
C PRO A 701 -27.12 -26.32 34.57
N LYS A 702 -26.97 -26.71 35.84
CA LYS A 702 -26.06 -26.05 36.79
C LYS A 702 -24.59 -26.06 36.31
N ASP A 703 -24.15 -27.14 35.69
CA ASP A 703 -22.82 -27.30 35.11
C ASP A 703 -22.59 -26.37 33.91
N GLU A 704 -23.60 -26.19 33.05
CA GLU A 704 -23.55 -25.21 31.96
C GLU A 704 -23.55 -23.76 32.46
N VAL A 705 -24.29 -23.45 33.52
CA VAL A 705 -24.24 -22.13 34.16
C VAL A 705 -22.85 -21.83 34.72
N LEU A 706 -22.22 -22.81 35.38
CA LEU A 706 -20.85 -22.66 35.89
C LEU A 706 -19.85 -22.46 34.74
N ALA A 707 -19.99 -23.21 33.65
CA ALA A 707 -19.16 -23.05 32.47
C ALA A 707 -19.35 -21.68 31.81
N ALA A 708 -20.59 -21.20 31.67
CA ALA A 708 -20.91 -19.89 31.10
C ALA A 708 -20.34 -18.75 31.93
N HIS A 709 -20.48 -18.82 33.26
CA HIS A 709 -19.94 -17.81 34.16
C HIS A 709 -18.41 -17.76 34.08
N ARG A 710 -17.75 -18.92 34.13
CA ARG A 710 -16.29 -19.00 34.04
C ARG A 710 -15.77 -18.57 32.66
N ALA A 711 -16.47 -18.93 31.59
CA ALA A 711 -16.16 -18.47 30.25
C ALA A 711 -16.31 -16.95 30.13
N ALA A 712 -17.40 -16.37 30.65
CA ALA A 712 -17.62 -14.92 30.63
C ALA A 712 -16.52 -14.13 31.37
N GLU A 713 -15.98 -14.66 32.48
CA GLU A 713 -14.84 -14.05 33.18
C GLU A 713 -13.56 -14.02 32.34
N LEU A 714 -13.32 -15.08 31.57
CA LEU A 714 -12.07 -15.29 30.83
C LEU A 714 -12.16 -14.91 29.35
N ALA A 715 -13.36 -14.69 28.81
CA ALA A 715 -13.67 -14.57 27.39
C ALA A 715 -12.84 -13.50 26.65
N LYS A 716 -12.40 -12.47 27.37
CA LYS A 716 -11.61 -11.35 26.84
C LYS A 716 -10.17 -11.32 27.33
N ALA A 717 -9.78 -12.24 28.22
CA ALA A 717 -8.47 -12.23 28.87
C ALA A 717 -7.31 -12.35 27.88
N ASP A 718 -7.55 -13.06 26.77
CA ASP A 718 -6.56 -13.24 25.71
C ASP A 718 -6.18 -11.94 25.01
N LEU A 719 -7.03 -10.92 24.97
CA LEU A 719 -6.69 -9.59 24.43
C LEU A 719 -5.50 -8.91 25.13
N ALA A 720 -5.15 -9.35 26.33
CA ALA A 720 -3.99 -8.85 27.08
C ALA A 720 -2.75 -9.78 26.99
N THR A 721 -2.81 -10.81 26.16
CA THR A 721 -1.69 -11.73 25.87
C THR A 721 -0.87 -11.21 24.70
N HIS A 722 0.44 -11.47 24.71
CA HIS A 722 1.36 -11.02 23.68
C HIS A 722 0.95 -11.51 22.29
N MET A 723 0.52 -12.76 22.15
CA MET A 723 0.09 -13.31 20.86
C MET A 723 -1.12 -12.56 20.27
N VAL A 724 -2.12 -12.23 21.08
CA VAL A 724 -3.33 -11.53 20.57
C VAL A 724 -3.09 -10.04 20.43
N VAL A 725 -2.21 -9.44 21.23
CA VAL A 725 -1.74 -8.06 21.00
C VAL A 725 -1.09 -7.95 19.63
N GLU A 726 -0.24 -8.91 19.25
CA GLU A 726 0.37 -8.97 17.92
C GLU A 726 -0.66 -9.34 16.84
N MET A 727 -1.49 -10.36 17.10
CA MET A 727 -2.42 -10.95 16.12
C MET A 727 -3.85 -10.95 16.66
N THR A 728 -4.47 -9.77 16.68
CA THR A 728 -5.83 -9.57 17.22
C THR A 728 -6.91 -10.44 16.57
N SER A 729 -6.70 -10.91 15.34
CA SER A 729 -7.63 -11.84 14.67
C SER A 729 -7.66 -13.24 15.29
N LEU A 730 -6.71 -13.57 16.15
CA LEU A 730 -6.67 -14.84 16.88
C LEU A 730 -7.37 -14.77 18.25
N GLN A 731 -8.01 -13.64 18.58
CA GLN A 731 -8.84 -13.53 19.78
C GLN A 731 -9.95 -14.61 19.78
N GLY A 732 -10.29 -15.13 20.96
CA GLY A 732 -11.17 -16.29 21.14
C GLY A 732 -10.48 -17.62 20.89
N VAL A 733 -9.74 -17.76 19.78
CA VAL A 733 -8.97 -18.99 19.47
C VAL A 733 -7.83 -19.17 20.48
N MET A 734 -7.05 -18.12 20.71
CA MET A 734 -5.98 -18.14 21.71
C MET A 734 -6.55 -18.21 23.12
N GLY A 735 -7.63 -17.48 23.43
CA GLY A 735 -8.33 -17.62 24.71
C GLY A 735 -8.76 -19.05 25.00
N SER A 736 -9.36 -19.74 24.03
CA SER A 736 -9.74 -21.16 24.15
C SER A 736 -8.52 -22.06 24.36
N THR A 737 -7.46 -21.84 23.59
CA THR A 737 -6.21 -22.62 23.68
C THR A 737 -5.53 -22.44 25.04
N TYR A 738 -5.40 -21.20 25.51
CA TYR A 738 -4.79 -20.88 26.79
C TYR A 738 -5.65 -21.29 27.97
N ALA A 739 -6.98 -21.26 27.85
CA ALA A 739 -7.89 -21.81 28.86
C ALA A 739 -7.64 -23.31 29.06
N ARG A 740 -7.58 -24.10 27.98
CA ARG A 740 -7.25 -25.55 28.06
C ARG A 740 -5.89 -25.77 28.72
N ARG A 741 -4.87 -25.01 28.32
CA ARG A 741 -3.52 -25.09 28.92
C ARG A 741 -3.50 -24.69 30.39
N SER A 742 -4.37 -23.78 30.80
CA SER A 742 -4.53 -23.34 32.20
C SER A 742 -5.33 -24.33 33.05
N GLY A 743 -5.81 -25.44 32.48
CA GLY A 743 -6.59 -26.46 33.18
C GLY A 743 -8.09 -26.16 33.27
N GLU A 744 -8.61 -25.19 32.51
CA GLU A 744 -10.06 -24.95 32.42
C GLU A 744 -10.78 -26.10 31.70
N SER A 745 -12.06 -26.30 31.98
CA SER A 745 -12.85 -27.37 31.36
C SER A 745 -13.05 -27.14 29.85
N GLU A 746 -13.28 -28.22 29.09
CA GLU A 746 -13.54 -28.12 27.66
C GLU A 746 -14.79 -27.26 27.36
N ALA A 747 -15.80 -27.30 28.22
CA ALA A 747 -16.99 -26.46 28.09
C ALA A 747 -16.65 -24.96 28.20
N VAL A 748 -15.77 -24.58 29.13
CA VAL A 748 -15.29 -23.20 29.29
C VAL A 748 -14.44 -22.79 28.08
N ALA A 749 -13.45 -23.61 27.71
CA ALA A 749 -12.59 -23.31 26.58
C ALA A 749 -13.36 -23.17 25.27
N LYS A 750 -14.35 -24.05 25.03
CA LYS A 750 -15.21 -23.98 23.85
C LYS A 750 -16.07 -22.71 23.87
N ALA A 751 -16.67 -22.36 25.01
CA ALA A 751 -17.47 -21.13 25.13
C ALA A 751 -16.64 -19.85 24.92
N ILE A 752 -15.39 -19.81 25.38
CA ILE A 752 -14.47 -18.69 25.10
C ILE A 752 -14.22 -18.52 23.59
N PHE A 753 -14.20 -19.59 22.81
CA PHE A 753 -14.13 -19.46 21.35
C PHE A 753 -15.49 -19.07 20.75
N GLU A 754 -16.55 -19.81 21.12
CA GLU A 754 -17.87 -19.70 20.51
C GLU A 754 -18.56 -18.36 20.73
N HIS A 755 -18.29 -17.62 21.80
CA HIS A 755 -18.92 -16.31 22.03
C HIS A 755 -18.54 -15.23 20.99
N TYR A 756 -17.53 -15.49 20.14
CA TYR A 756 -17.22 -14.64 18.99
C TYR A 756 -18.01 -15.01 17.73
N LEU A 757 -18.70 -16.14 17.73
CA LEU A 757 -19.44 -16.64 16.58
C LEU A 757 -20.88 -16.10 16.55
N PRO A 758 -21.44 -15.84 15.35
CA PRO A 758 -20.75 -15.78 14.05
C PRO A 758 -19.94 -14.48 13.90
N ARG A 759 -18.74 -14.57 13.32
CA ARG A 759 -17.87 -13.40 13.13
C ARG A 759 -18.24 -12.58 11.88
N TYR A 760 -18.86 -13.22 10.91
CA TYR A 760 -19.34 -12.63 9.66
C TYR A 760 -20.58 -13.39 9.16
N ALA A 761 -21.28 -12.83 8.17
CA ALA A 761 -22.45 -13.48 7.58
C ALA A 761 -22.05 -14.81 6.93
N GLY A 762 -22.62 -15.92 7.41
CA GLY A 762 -22.32 -17.27 6.91
C GLY A 762 -21.24 -18.03 7.71
N ASP A 763 -20.68 -17.45 8.78
CA ASP A 763 -19.78 -18.16 9.70
C ASP A 763 -20.53 -19.23 10.52
N ALA A 764 -19.78 -20.11 11.17
CA ALA A 764 -20.35 -21.09 12.09
C ALA A 764 -21.10 -20.39 13.24
N LEU A 765 -22.13 -21.05 13.77
CA LEU A 765 -22.86 -20.60 14.95
C LEU A 765 -22.35 -21.32 16.22
N PRO A 766 -22.47 -20.70 17.41
CA PRO A 766 -22.22 -21.37 18.68
C PRO A 766 -23.03 -22.68 18.78
N GLN A 767 -22.38 -23.78 19.15
CA GLN A 767 -23.06 -25.07 19.32
C GLN A 767 -23.40 -25.36 20.77
N ALA A 768 -22.63 -24.86 21.73
CA ALA A 768 -22.86 -25.09 23.15
C ALA A 768 -23.65 -23.93 23.79
N MET A 769 -24.56 -24.26 24.69
CA MET A 769 -25.36 -23.26 25.42
C MET A 769 -24.50 -22.21 26.15
N PRO A 770 -23.37 -22.56 26.82
CA PRO A 770 -22.49 -21.56 27.43
C PRO A 770 -21.82 -20.59 26.45
N GLY A 771 -21.62 -20.97 25.18
CA GLY A 771 -21.04 -20.10 24.16
C GLY A 771 -22.09 -19.25 23.43
N LEU A 772 -23.33 -19.76 23.35
CA LEU A 772 -24.48 -19.04 22.77
C LEU A 772 -24.95 -17.89 23.65
N LEU A 773 -24.79 -18.05 24.96
CA LEU A 773 -25.23 -17.12 26.01
C LEU A 773 -24.21 -16.01 26.23
#